data_AF-A0A6T9Y1T2-F1
#
_entry.id   AF-A0A6T9Y1T2-F1
#
_cell.length_a   1.000
_cell.length_b   1.000
_cell.length_c   1.000
_cell.angle_alpha   90.00
_cell.angle_beta   90.00
_cell.angle_gamma   90.00
#
_symmetry.space_group_name_H-M   'P 1'
#
loop_
_entity.id
_entity.type
_entity.pdbx_description
1 polymer ?
#
loop_
_entity_poly.entity_id
_entity_poly.type
_entity_poly.pdbx_seq_one_letter_code
_entity_poly.pdbx_strand_id
1 'polypeptide(L)'
;MSQDLKQYADIIEQLKPMVNGPEFNQVLLQTASDVPKEKRFLIKMEVKRLAKPCMRTIDLRGHVDGKCKKYVHEGRSHYMDDVAVDKFEEQLRVFGRYTYGVYEAVQNTENNFRLMREKELAQERADKENPELKKRSAVLEQFKVPTVNLLDYRQRNTERMNFAVAVEIFNTENRSVRGLSVDISLEGLQIKLSKDAFFKKGETLFIYFRGLESEFAMDKKNGIAYKLVKIITKNDVNYLALQRDKTHPSPAFDKFLESFIHGNKRRYKVNMTNTIEAITSKTCEQYFSPRSPTLPVFIDVVNETLVPRYAMVNEVNRETVQYWQDEEENCRLNFLLSQERLTRLLNKSDEVREIFVFSFTHLHTDKVYFYSASYEELLQKEVLSRVFLGFGSRKASWRVFKITLTDMDPEQAHIPLSIPDSVGNKVKKLNTPPSARLMSKLKNLRYLAHVTDVTSVTGQETYNELKFNRDNLSHLRIFGHPRNRAASNIHIVRFKYEEQRIESRYQLRTQIEARFNGESTVHRGISEDISVHGLGLRVELAKDYKGSLEGRVEVAFPRLQEIANNYDVMHLQYEIIYHNVEKNILHLKTATGEEGKSARNFFEELIKKNKANLKVDNDEEEVEGMGQALRCINARNATSLSFLMSKEGVRYTPQACIVGKQDERITTLTTQYAERGKVNLEFLFRDRKQDSPFVQSGIKAVKLENMPLRQELFISFDASQKEPRMAIIPRYSHKFESNEQRRAFIREAMVRGQFVAIHVMLTTTGKPDLTMLQTEINYVTMYAMHRARELEKKMWSIAACSHLVDVTDEVLIRYGFTMQDITANKTLKSAVQPRAMVNNA
;
A
#
# COMPACT_ATOMS: atom_id res chain seq x y z
N MET A 1 34.27 27.65 -28.18
CA MET A 1 33.27 28.68 -28.53
C MET A 1 33.34 29.83 -27.54
N SER A 2 33.40 31.10 -27.98
CA SER A 2 33.33 32.27 -27.09
C SER A 2 31.93 32.37 -26.44
N GLN A 3 31.82 32.95 -25.24
CA GLN A 3 30.54 33.08 -24.52
C GLN A 3 29.45 33.78 -25.36
N ASP A 4 29.86 34.78 -26.16
CA ASP A 4 28.99 35.56 -27.05
C ASP A 4 28.33 34.77 -28.21
N LEU A 5 28.90 33.62 -28.59
CA LEU A 5 28.41 32.78 -29.69
C LEU A 5 27.54 31.61 -29.22
N LYS A 6 27.50 31.32 -27.91
CA LYS A 6 26.68 30.22 -27.36
C LYS A 6 25.18 30.40 -27.64
N GLN A 7 24.69 31.63 -27.62
CA GLN A 7 23.28 31.96 -27.91
C GLN A 7 22.88 31.71 -29.38
N TYR A 8 23.84 31.49 -30.28
CA TYR A 8 23.60 31.24 -31.70
C TYR A 8 23.99 29.80 -32.12
N ALA A 9 24.08 28.88 -31.16
CA ALA A 9 24.49 27.49 -31.41
C ALA A 9 23.58 26.79 -32.44
N ASP A 10 22.26 26.98 -32.36
CA ASP A 10 21.31 26.36 -33.28
C ASP A 10 21.48 26.87 -34.73
N ILE A 11 21.75 28.17 -34.89
CA ILE A 11 22.05 28.78 -36.20
C ILE A 11 23.37 28.22 -36.75
N ILE A 12 24.38 28.06 -35.90
CA ILE A 12 25.67 27.48 -36.29
C ILE A 12 25.51 26.04 -36.75
N GLU A 13 24.73 25.20 -36.04
CA GLU A 13 24.46 23.80 -36.42
C GLU A 13 23.76 23.71 -37.80
N GLN A 14 22.74 24.54 -38.05
CA GLN A 14 22.04 24.56 -39.34
C GLN A 14 22.94 24.95 -40.52
N LEU A 15 23.97 25.76 -40.28
CA LEU A 15 24.88 26.24 -41.31
C LEU A 15 26.07 25.30 -41.61
N LYS A 16 26.36 24.33 -40.74
CA LYS A 16 27.49 23.40 -40.91
C LYS A 16 27.47 22.60 -42.22
N PRO A 17 26.34 22.00 -42.66
CA PRO A 17 26.32 21.18 -43.89
C PRO A 17 26.61 22.00 -45.15
N MET A 18 26.21 23.28 -45.13
CA MET A 18 26.27 24.17 -46.29
C MET A 18 27.61 24.92 -46.40
N VAL A 19 28.53 24.76 -45.45
CA VAL A 19 29.75 25.58 -45.33
C VAL A 19 30.68 25.51 -46.55
N ASN A 20 30.70 24.38 -47.24
CA ASN A 20 31.54 24.15 -48.42
C ASN A 20 30.82 24.46 -49.75
N GLY A 21 29.53 24.82 -49.70
CA GLY A 21 28.72 25.13 -50.89
C GLY A 21 28.91 26.57 -51.37
N PRO A 22 28.78 26.84 -52.69
CA PRO A 22 28.87 28.19 -53.24
C PRO A 22 27.75 29.12 -52.74
N GLU A 23 26.63 28.55 -52.30
CA GLU A 23 25.44 29.24 -51.80
C GLU A 23 25.51 29.62 -50.31
N PHE A 24 26.58 29.26 -49.59
CA PHE A 24 26.70 29.47 -48.14
C PHE A 24 26.40 30.91 -47.69
N ASN A 25 26.86 31.90 -48.45
CA ASN A 25 26.62 33.30 -48.10
C ASN A 25 25.13 33.69 -48.22
N GLN A 26 24.39 33.09 -49.15
CA GLN A 26 22.96 33.32 -49.33
C GLN A 26 22.16 32.64 -48.20
N VAL A 27 22.49 31.39 -47.87
CA VAL A 27 21.87 30.66 -46.76
C VAL A 27 22.13 31.36 -45.42
N LEU A 28 23.36 31.84 -45.17
CA LEU A 28 23.68 32.62 -43.98
C LEU A 28 22.81 33.89 -43.85
N LEU A 29 22.52 34.57 -44.97
CA LEU A 29 21.68 35.77 -44.98
C LEU A 29 20.21 35.45 -44.71
N GLN A 30 19.73 34.28 -45.16
CA GLN A 30 18.37 33.81 -44.91
C GLN A 30 18.18 33.30 -43.47
N THR A 31 19.06 32.41 -43.00
CA THR A 31 18.95 31.75 -41.69
C THR A 31 19.26 32.69 -40.52
N ALA A 32 20.08 33.73 -40.74
CA ALA A 32 20.45 34.70 -39.72
C ALA A 32 20.00 36.13 -40.06
N SER A 33 18.83 36.29 -40.70
CA SER A 33 18.26 37.60 -41.08
C SER A 33 18.18 38.57 -39.89
N ASP A 34 17.79 38.04 -38.73
CA ASP A 34 17.46 38.78 -37.52
C ASP A 34 18.70 39.06 -36.64
N VAL A 35 19.88 38.59 -37.06
CA VAL A 35 21.13 38.75 -36.33
C VAL A 35 21.89 40.00 -36.84
N PRO A 36 22.45 40.85 -35.96
CA PRO A 36 23.26 42.00 -36.38
C PRO A 36 24.43 41.60 -37.30
N LYS A 37 24.81 42.48 -38.24
CA LYS A 37 25.83 42.21 -39.27
C LYS A 37 27.18 41.77 -38.67
N GLU A 38 27.59 42.39 -37.57
CA GLU A 38 28.82 42.05 -36.84
C GLU A 38 28.77 40.62 -36.27
N LYS A 39 27.64 40.22 -35.66
CA LYS A 39 27.46 38.87 -35.11
C LYS A 39 27.31 37.82 -36.21
N ARG A 40 26.66 38.13 -37.35
CA ARG A 40 26.64 37.28 -38.56
C ARG A 40 28.04 37.00 -39.10
N PHE A 41 28.92 38.00 -39.08
CA PHE A 41 30.32 37.82 -39.48
C PHE A 41 31.06 36.86 -38.53
N LEU A 42 30.83 36.96 -37.22
CA LEU A 42 31.41 36.03 -36.24
C LEU A 42 30.88 34.60 -36.42
N ILE A 43 29.57 34.42 -36.66
CA ILE A 43 28.97 33.11 -36.97
C ILE A 43 29.62 32.51 -38.22
N LYS A 44 29.75 33.31 -39.29
CA LYS A 44 30.45 32.91 -40.52
C LYS A 44 31.88 32.45 -40.26
N MET A 45 32.61 33.19 -39.44
CA MET A 45 33.99 32.86 -39.10
C MET A 45 34.09 31.59 -38.26
N GLU A 46 33.17 31.36 -37.33
CA GLU A 46 33.14 30.15 -36.50
C GLU A 46 32.77 28.91 -37.32
N VAL A 47 31.75 29.00 -38.18
CA VAL A 47 31.38 27.89 -39.08
C VAL A 47 32.54 27.56 -40.04
N LYS A 48 33.21 28.57 -40.60
CA LYS A 48 34.42 28.37 -41.42
C LYS A 48 35.59 27.78 -40.62
N ARG A 49 35.76 28.14 -39.35
CA ARG A 49 36.78 27.57 -38.47
C ARG A 49 36.51 26.08 -38.25
N LEU A 50 35.27 25.72 -37.93
CA LEU A 50 34.84 24.33 -37.72
C LEU A 50 35.01 23.48 -38.98
N ALA A 51 34.89 24.07 -40.18
CA ALA A 51 35.07 23.38 -41.46
C ALA A 51 36.54 23.24 -41.93
N LYS A 52 37.51 23.83 -41.21
CA LYS A 52 38.94 23.68 -41.53
C LYS A 52 39.40 22.24 -41.27
N PRO A 53 40.24 21.65 -42.14
CA PRO A 53 40.84 20.34 -41.90
C PRO A 53 41.56 20.29 -40.55
N CYS A 54 41.33 19.24 -39.77
CA CYS A 54 42.03 19.02 -38.51
C CYS A 54 43.16 18.02 -38.72
N MET A 55 44.34 18.29 -38.15
CA MET A 55 45.51 17.38 -38.22
C MET A 55 45.71 16.57 -36.92
N ARG A 56 44.89 16.79 -35.89
CA ARG A 56 45.07 16.19 -34.57
C ARG A 56 44.44 14.80 -34.49
N THR A 57 45.10 13.87 -33.82
CA THR A 57 44.52 12.57 -33.44
C THR A 57 43.65 12.73 -32.19
N ILE A 58 42.67 11.83 -32.03
CA ILE A 58 41.76 11.80 -30.87
C ILE A 58 42.16 10.63 -30.00
N ASP A 59 42.43 10.87 -28.73
CA ASP A 59 42.70 9.83 -27.74
C ASP A 59 41.87 10.10 -26.49
N LEU A 60 40.84 9.28 -26.29
CA LEU A 60 39.89 9.38 -25.18
C LEU A 60 40.19 8.37 -24.06
N ARG A 61 41.30 7.62 -24.14
CA ARG A 61 41.67 6.66 -23.09
C ARG A 61 41.79 7.37 -21.74
N GLY A 62 41.09 6.85 -20.73
CA GLY A 62 41.04 7.44 -19.38
C GLY A 62 40.21 8.73 -19.25
N HIS A 63 39.59 9.20 -20.34
CA HIS A 63 38.76 10.41 -20.36
C HIS A 63 37.27 10.10 -20.56
N VAL A 64 36.91 8.88 -20.94
CA VAL A 64 35.52 8.43 -21.12
C VAL A 64 35.24 7.13 -20.36
N ASP A 65 33.98 6.93 -19.97
CA ASP A 65 33.51 5.73 -19.23
C ASP A 65 33.58 4.44 -20.08
N GLY A 66 33.52 4.57 -21.41
CA GLY A 66 33.61 3.46 -22.36
C GLY A 66 35.03 2.94 -22.62
N LYS A 67 35.14 1.65 -23.00
CA LYS A 67 36.42 1.06 -23.43
C LYS A 67 36.80 1.60 -24.82
N CYS A 68 37.82 2.45 -24.88
CA CYS A 68 38.34 2.99 -26.13
C CYS A 68 39.01 1.90 -27.00
N LYS A 69 38.62 1.82 -28.26
CA LYS A 69 39.21 0.95 -29.31
C LYS A 69 39.97 1.81 -30.32
N LYS A 70 40.90 1.19 -31.05
CA LYS A 70 41.65 1.84 -32.13
C LYS A 70 40.75 1.97 -33.37
N TYR A 71 40.51 3.19 -33.83
CA TYR A 71 39.76 3.53 -35.04
C TYR A 71 40.68 4.24 -36.04
N VAL A 72 40.79 3.72 -37.27
CA VAL A 72 41.71 4.25 -38.28
C VAL A 72 40.93 5.00 -39.35
N HIS A 73 41.28 6.27 -39.59
CA HIS A 73 40.66 7.13 -40.60
C HIS A 73 41.73 7.97 -41.31
N GLU A 74 41.73 7.98 -42.66
CA GLU A 74 42.73 8.69 -43.50
C GLU A 74 44.20 8.44 -43.06
N GLY A 75 44.53 7.18 -42.71
CA GLY A 75 45.87 6.80 -42.25
C GLY A 75 46.23 7.21 -40.81
N ARG A 76 45.28 7.79 -40.06
CA ARG A 76 45.48 8.22 -38.67
C ARG A 76 44.79 7.28 -37.70
N SER A 77 45.41 7.04 -36.56
CA SER A 77 44.86 6.19 -35.50
C SER A 77 44.27 7.05 -34.38
N HIS A 78 42.97 6.90 -34.17
CA HIS A 78 42.20 7.48 -33.07
C HIS A 78 41.90 6.39 -32.04
N TYR A 79 41.82 6.75 -30.75
CA TYR A 79 41.40 5.85 -29.67
C TYR A 79 40.11 6.40 -29.06
N MET A 80 38.97 5.77 -29.36
CA MET A 80 37.63 6.26 -29.07
C MET A 80 36.73 5.12 -28.58
N ASP A 81 35.76 5.41 -27.71
CA ASP A 81 34.72 4.45 -27.33
C ASP A 81 33.61 4.40 -28.41
N ASP A 82 32.69 3.44 -28.30
CA ASP A 82 31.67 3.21 -29.34
C ASP A 82 30.79 4.46 -29.55
N VAL A 83 30.48 5.22 -28.49
CA VAL A 83 29.72 6.49 -28.57
C VAL A 83 30.51 7.60 -29.28
N ALA A 84 31.81 7.74 -29.01
CA ALA A 84 32.66 8.69 -29.70
C ALA A 84 32.86 8.33 -31.19
N VAL A 85 32.86 7.04 -31.53
CA VAL A 85 32.91 6.58 -32.94
C VAL A 85 31.62 6.96 -33.66
N ASP A 86 30.44 6.71 -33.08
CA ASP A 86 29.16 7.11 -33.67
C ASP A 86 29.10 8.62 -33.92
N LYS A 87 29.56 9.42 -32.94
CA LYS A 87 29.59 10.88 -33.08
C LYS A 87 30.62 11.36 -34.10
N PHE A 88 31.75 10.66 -34.21
CA PHE A 88 32.76 10.91 -35.22
C PHE A 88 32.19 10.71 -36.62
N GLU A 89 31.49 9.60 -36.88
CA GLU A 89 30.89 9.30 -38.18
C GLU A 89 29.73 10.24 -38.52
N GLU A 90 28.88 10.57 -37.55
CA GLU A 90 27.78 11.54 -37.72
C GLU A 90 28.32 12.90 -38.20
N GLN A 91 29.35 13.43 -37.52
CA GLN A 91 29.92 14.73 -37.85
C GLN A 91 30.78 14.69 -39.11
N LEU A 92 31.40 13.54 -39.42
CA LEU A 92 32.11 13.34 -40.68
C LEU A 92 31.16 13.45 -41.87
N ARG A 93 29.92 12.93 -41.77
CA ARG A 93 28.89 13.08 -42.81
C ARG A 93 28.47 14.54 -43.00
N VAL A 94 28.43 15.33 -41.92
CA VAL A 94 28.06 16.75 -41.96
C VAL A 94 29.12 17.59 -42.67
N PHE A 95 30.40 17.38 -42.38
CA PHE A 95 31.50 18.19 -42.94
C PHE A 95 32.14 17.59 -44.21
N GLY A 96 31.85 16.32 -44.51
CA GLY A 96 32.38 15.56 -45.65
C GLY A 96 33.85 15.13 -45.53
N ARG A 97 34.56 15.55 -44.47
CA ARG A 97 35.97 15.23 -44.18
C ARG A 97 36.28 15.43 -42.70
N TYR A 98 37.47 15.03 -42.26
CA TYR A 98 37.90 15.26 -40.88
C TYR A 98 38.30 16.72 -40.62
N THR A 99 37.46 17.44 -39.86
CA THR A 99 37.62 18.88 -39.57
C THR A 99 37.72 19.17 -38.07
N TYR A 100 38.01 20.42 -37.71
CA TYR A 100 37.99 20.86 -36.31
C TYR A 100 36.61 20.69 -35.67
N GLY A 101 35.53 20.78 -36.44
CA GLY A 101 34.17 20.49 -35.98
C GLY A 101 33.98 19.04 -35.56
N VAL A 102 34.52 18.09 -36.33
CA VAL A 102 34.51 16.66 -35.97
C VAL A 102 35.32 16.42 -34.70
N TYR A 103 36.53 16.97 -34.62
CA TYR A 103 37.40 16.85 -33.44
C TYR A 103 36.75 17.39 -32.16
N GLU A 104 36.20 18.60 -32.19
CA GLU A 104 35.57 19.23 -31.03
C GLU A 104 34.26 18.55 -30.61
N ALA A 105 33.48 18.04 -31.56
CA ALA A 105 32.24 17.33 -31.25
C ALA A 105 32.51 16.00 -30.54
N VAL A 106 33.54 15.27 -30.96
CA VAL A 106 33.92 13.98 -30.37
C VAL A 106 34.53 14.16 -28.99
N GLN A 107 35.26 15.26 -28.77
CA GLN A 107 35.84 15.58 -27.46
C GLN A 107 34.78 16.06 -26.44
N ASN A 108 33.63 16.54 -26.91
CA ASN A 108 32.51 17.00 -26.09
C ASN A 108 31.36 15.97 -25.97
N THR A 109 31.65 14.68 -26.15
CA THR A 109 30.68 13.61 -25.95
C THR A 109 30.22 13.52 -24.50
N GLU A 110 28.97 13.12 -24.29
CA GLU A 110 28.31 13.12 -22.97
C GLU A 110 29.04 12.22 -21.94
N ASN A 111 29.77 11.22 -22.40
CA ASN A 111 30.49 10.25 -21.58
C ASN A 111 31.88 10.73 -21.12
N ASN A 112 32.28 11.96 -21.43
CA ASN A 112 33.59 12.49 -21.05
C ASN A 112 33.62 12.90 -19.56
N PHE A 113 34.52 12.31 -18.77
CA PHE A 113 34.67 12.55 -17.33
C PHE A 113 34.87 14.04 -16.99
N ARG A 114 35.48 14.82 -17.88
CA ARG A 114 35.65 16.27 -17.66
C ARG A 114 34.30 17.01 -17.70
N LEU A 115 33.43 16.68 -18.66
CA LEU A 115 32.10 17.26 -18.80
C LEU A 115 31.14 16.76 -17.72
N MET A 116 31.27 15.49 -17.32
CA MET A 116 30.53 14.94 -16.17
C MET A 116 30.91 15.67 -14.88
N ARG A 117 32.20 15.90 -14.64
CA ARG A 117 32.68 16.62 -13.45
C ARG A 117 32.37 18.11 -13.48
N GLU A 118 32.40 18.76 -14.65
CA GLU A 118 31.94 20.15 -14.81
C GLU A 118 30.43 20.29 -14.62
N LYS A 119 29.62 19.33 -15.11
CA LYS A 119 28.17 19.28 -14.85
C LYS A 119 27.89 19.01 -13.37
N GLU A 120 28.58 18.06 -12.74
CA GLU A 120 28.48 17.79 -11.31
C GLU A 120 28.89 19.01 -10.48
N LEU A 121 29.98 19.70 -10.83
CA LEU A 121 30.42 20.92 -10.14
C LEU A 121 29.48 22.11 -10.39
N ALA A 122 28.90 22.24 -11.59
CA ALA A 122 27.89 23.24 -11.91
C ALA A 122 26.58 22.95 -11.17
N GLN A 123 26.22 21.67 -11.03
CA GLN A 123 25.05 21.23 -10.29
C GLN A 123 25.26 21.37 -8.77
N GLU A 124 26.45 21.07 -8.26
CA GLU A 124 26.83 21.37 -6.87
C GLU A 124 26.88 22.88 -6.58
N ARG A 125 27.29 23.71 -7.54
CA ARG A 125 27.24 25.17 -7.41
C ARG A 125 25.80 25.70 -7.45
N ALA A 126 24.98 25.21 -8.38
CA ALA A 126 23.54 25.52 -8.41
C ALA A 126 22.81 25.04 -7.14
N ASP A 127 23.18 23.88 -6.61
CA ASP A 127 22.66 23.32 -5.36
C ASP A 127 23.11 24.12 -4.12
N LYS A 128 24.29 24.75 -4.17
CA LYS A 128 24.79 25.67 -3.13
C LYS A 128 24.18 27.07 -3.24
N GLU A 129 23.90 27.54 -4.45
CA GLU A 129 23.26 28.83 -4.71
C GLU A 129 21.76 28.81 -4.37
N ASN A 130 21.11 27.63 -4.36
CA ASN A 130 19.68 27.52 -4.04
C ASN A 130 19.33 26.40 -3.03
N PRO A 131 19.77 26.54 -1.76
CA PRO A 131 19.57 25.51 -0.73
C PRO A 131 18.09 25.23 -0.39
N GLU A 132 17.17 26.14 -0.73
CA GLU A 132 15.73 25.93 -0.55
C GLU A 132 15.15 24.88 -1.51
N LEU A 133 15.61 24.82 -2.76
CA LEU A 133 15.14 23.84 -3.74
C LEU A 133 15.56 22.42 -3.35
N LYS A 134 16.78 22.24 -2.83
CA LYS A 134 17.27 20.96 -2.29
C LYS A 134 16.46 20.52 -1.07
N LYS A 135 16.23 21.42 -0.11
CA LYS A 135 15.36 21.15 1.05
C LYS A 135 13.94 20.78 0.62
N ARG A 136 13.36 21.49 -0.36
CA ARG A 136 12.02 21.19 -0.89
C ARG A 136 11.96 19.82 -1.60
N SER A 137 12.97 19.46 -2.39
CA SER A 137 13.02 18.15 -3.05
C SER A 137 13.12 17.00 -2.05
N ALA A 138 13.99 17.12 -1.04
CA ALA A 138 14.16 16.11 0.00
C ALA A 138 12.89 15.93 0.85
N VAL A 139 12.18 17.02 1.13
CA VAL A 139 10.88 17.00 1.83
C VAL A 139 9.78 16.34 0.98
N LEU A 140 9.84 16.41 -0.34
CA LEU A 140 8.87 15.75 -1.22
C LEU A 140 9.16 14.24 -1.36
N GLU A 141 10.43 13.85 -1.40
CA GLU A 141 10.85 12.44 -1.49
C GLU A 141 10.41 11.61 -0.30
N GLN A 142 10.30 12.17 0.91
CA GLN A 142 9.87 11.43 2.10
C GLN A 142 8.41 10.91 2.00
N PHE A 143 7.60 11.44 1.08
CA PHE A 143 6.24 11.00 0.85
C PHE A 143 6.12 9.94 -0.25
N LYS A 144 7.25 9.58 -0.88
CA LYS A 144 7.36 8.45 -1.81
C LYS A 144 7.77 7.20 -1.06
N VAL A 145 6.84 6.29 -0.83
CA VAL A 145 7.04 5.11 0.02
C VAL A 145 6.98 3.81 -0.77
N PRO A 146 7.74 2.78 -0.36
CA PRO A 146 7.70 1.47 -1.03
C PRO A 146 6.34 0.79 -0.84
N THR A 147 5.95 0.04 -1.88
CA THR A 147 4.82 -0.89 -1.83
C THR A 147 5.27 -2.23 -1.26
N VAL A 148 4.51 -2.78 -0.31
CA VAL A 148 4.78 -4.04 0.38
C VAL A 148 3.67 -5.03 0.06
N ASN A 149 4.04 -6.21 -0.41
CA ASN A 149 3.12 -7.34 -0.49
C ASN A 149 3.07 -8.01 0.88
N LEU A 150 1.89 -8.03 1.50
CA LEU A 150 1.73 -8.61 2.83
C LEU A 150 1.89 -10.12 2.78
N LEU A 151 2.76 -10.62 3.67
CA LEU A 151 2.99 -12.04 3.91
C LEU A 151 3.39 -12.84 2.66
N ASP A 152 3.80 -12.16 1.59
CA ASP A 152 4.28 -12.74 0.34
C ASP A 152 5.80 -12.68 0.32
N TYR A 153 6.40 -13.45 1.22
CA TYR A 153 7.83 -13.69 1.26
C TYR A 153 8.08 -15.20 1.19
N ARG A 154 9.22 -15.60 0.65
CA ARG A 154 9.54 -17.01 0.46
C ARG A 154 10.37 -17.53 1.64
N GLN A 155 10.03 -18.71 2.13
CA GLN A 155 10.94 -19.47 2.98
C GLN A 155 12.17 -19.85 2.16
N ARG A 156 13.36 -19.70 2.74
CA ARG A 156 14.58 -20.24 2.15
C ARG A 156 14.77 -21.67 2.61
N ASN A 157 15.16 -22.55 1.69
CA ASN A 157 15.55 -23.92 2.02
C ASN A 157 16.93 -23.99 2.68
N THR A 158 17.83 -23.05 2.33
CA THR A 158 19.22 -23.02 2.79
C THR A 158 19.68 -21.59 3.08
N GLU A 159 20.60 -21.46 4.04
CA GLU A 159 21.27 -20.18 4.33
C GLU A 159 22.19 -19.78 3.18
N ARG A 160 22.29 -18.47 2.92
CA ARG A 160 23.17 -17.88 1.90
C ARG A 160 24.22 -17.02 2.57
N MET A 161 25.46 -17.14 2.13
CA MET A 161 26.51 -16.19 2.52
C MET A 161 26.76 -15.23 1.36
N ASN A 162 27.04 -13.96 1.67
CA ASN A 162 27.56 -13.04 0.67
C ASN A 162 29.01 -13.44 0.36
N PHE A 163 29.27 -13.78 -0.90
CA PHE A 163 30.57 -14.31 -1.31
C PHE A 163 30.89 -13.82 -2.71
N ALA A 164 31.87 -12.93 -2.80
CA ALA A 164 32.26 -12.28 -4.05
C ALA A 164 33.54 -12.91 -4.60
N VAL A 165 33.39 -13.74 -5.62
CA VAL A 165 34.47 -14.42 -6.34
C VAL A 165 34.23 -14.29 -7.84
N ALA A 166 35.32 -14.17 -8.60
CA ALA A 166 35.24 -14.11 -10.05
C ALA A 166 34.71 -15.43 -10.58
N VAL A 167 33.75 -15.36 -11.50
CA VAL A 167 33.13 -16.53 -12.11
C VAL A 167 33.14 -16.41 -13.62
N GLU A 168 33.27 -17.54 -14.30
CA GLU A 168 33.10 -17.64 -15.74
C GLU A 168 31.92 -18.55 -16.04
N ILE A 169 31.03 -18.07 -16.89
CA ILE A 169 29.71 -18.65 -17.14
C ILE A 169 29.71 -19.13 -18.57
N PHE A 170 29.46 -20.41 -18.77
CA PHE A 170 29.31 -21.02 -20.08
C PHE A 170 27.86 -21.41 -20.28
N ASN A 171 27.29 -21.03 -21.42
CA ASN A 171 25.98 -21.51 -21.84
C ASN A 171 26.10 -22.84 -22.61
N THR A 172 24.96 -23.40 -23.03
CA THR A 172 24.94 -24.65 -23.83
C THR A 172 25.58 -24.49 -25.21
N GLU A 173 25.63 -23.27 -25.74
CA GLU A 173 26.34 -22.91 -26.98
C GLU A 173 27.84 -22.61 -26.78
N ASN A 174 28.37 -22.89 -25.58
CA ASN A 174 29.76 -22.67 -25.19
C ASN A 174 30.27 -21.22 -25.28
N ARG A 175 29.37 -20.24 -25.26
CA ARG A 175 29.70 -18.81 -25.12
C ARG A 175 30.06 -18.52 -23.66
N SER A 176 31.20 -17.87 -23.45
CA SER A 176 31.67 -17.52 -22.11
C SER A 176 31.42 -16.05 -21.77
N VAL A 177 30.97 -15.81 -20.55
CA VAL A 177 30.82 -14.47 -19.98
C VAL A 177 31.45 -14.46 -18.60
N ARG A 178 32.24 -13.43 -18.30
CA ARG A 178 32.82 -13.21 -16.97
C ARG A 178 31.85 -12.44 -16.09
N GLY A 179 31.77 -12.84 -14.83
CA GLY A 179 30.95 -12.21 -13.82
C GLY A 179 31.59 -12.26 -12.43
N LEU A 180 30.85 -11.79 -11.44
CA LEU A 180 31.21 -11.85 -10.03
C LEU A 180 30.06 -12.47 -9.24
N SER A 181 30.32 -13.48 -8.42
CA SER A 181 29.30 -13.97 -7.49
C SER A 181 28.92 -12.88 -6.47
N VAL A 182 27.68 -12.90 -6.02
CA VAL A 182 27.14 -11.97 -5.01
C VAL A 182 26.86 -12.73 -3.73
N ASP A 183 26.09 -13.81 -3.84
CA ASP A 183 25.81 -14.73 -2.75
C ASP A 183 25.81 -16.17 -3.25
N ILE A 184 26.09 -17.11 -2.33
CA ILE A 184 26.13 -18.55 -2.58
C ILE A 184 25.45 -19.30 -1.43
N SER A 185 24.72 -20.37 -1.77
CA SER A 185 24.26 -21.42 -0.85
C SER A 185 24.48 -22.79 -1.47
N LEU A 186 24.19 -23.85 -0.70
CA LEU A 186 24.23 -25.23 -1.15
C LEU A 186 23.41 -25.49 -2.43
N GLU A 187 22.27 -24.79 -2.58
CA GLU A 187 21.34 -25.00 -3.69
C GLU A 187 21.27 -23.84 -4.70
N GLY A 188 22.01 -22.75 -4.48
CA GLY A 188 21.83 -21.54 -5.29
C GLY A 188 23.04 -20.63 -5.35
N LEU A 189 23.07 -19.80 -6.39
CA LEU A 189 24.13 -18.84 -6.65
C LEU A 189 23.52 -17.57 -7.27
N GLN A 190 23.98 -16.40 -6.84
CA GLN A 190 23.68 -15.15 -7.53
C GLN A 190 24.95 -14.59 -8.17
N ILE A 191 24.87 -14.17 -9.43
CA ILE A 191 26.00 -13.60 -10.16
C ILE A 191 25.64 -12.23 -10.73
N LYS A 192 26.57 -11.29 -10.64
CA LYS A 192 26.53 -9.95 -11.22
C LYS A 192 27.33 -9.90 -12.53
N LEU A 193 26.72 -9.34 -13.58
CA LEU A 193 27.26 -9.22 -14.95
C LEU A 193 27.04 -7.81 -15.52
N SER A 194 27.75 -7.47 -16.60
CA SER A 194 27.41 -6.31 -17.44
C SER A 194 26.10 -6.54 -18.22
N LYS A 195 25.45 -5.44 -18.62
CA LYS A 195 24.14 -5.45 -19.31
C LYS A 195 24.13 -6.23 -20.64
N ASP A 196 25.27 -6.27 -21.32
CA ASP A 196 25.41 -6.82 -22.67
C ASP A 196 25.32 -8.37 -22.73
N ALA A 197 25.26 -9.03 -21.57
CA ALA A 197 25.14 -10.48 -21.49
C ALA A 197 23.67 -10.92 -21.60
N PHE A 198 23.35 -11.63 -22.68
CA PHE A 198 22.02 -12.19 -22.93
C PHE A 198 21.94 -13.66 -22.53
N PHE A 199 21.05 -13.98 -21.58
CA PHE A 199 20.71 -15.34 -21.16
C PHE A 199 19.19 -15.53 -21.15
N LYS A 200 18.71 -16.76 -21.28
CA LYS A 200 17.27 -17.07 -21.23
C LYS A 200 16.89 -17.74 -19.91
N LYS A 201 15.78 -17.31 -19.29
CA LYS A 201 15.22 -17.97 -18.11
C LYS A 201 14.94 -19.45 -18.44
N GLY A 202 15.37 -20.35 -17.55
CA GLY A 202 15.28 -21.80 -17.72
C GLY A 202 16.51 -22.47 -18.32
N GLU A 203 17.46 -21.71 -18.88
CA GLU A 203 18.68 -22.25 -19.49
C GLU A 203 19.62 -22.85 -18.44
N THR A 204 20.27 -23.96 -18.78
CA THR A 204 21.35 -24.55 -17.98
C THR A 204 22.68 -23.87 -18.30
N LEU A 205 23.34 -23.36 -17.28
CA LEU A 205 24.61 -22.65 -17.33
C LEU A 205 25.66 -23.40 -16.50
N PHE A 206 26.89 -23.47 -17.02
CA PHE A 206 28.02 -24.09 -16.35
C PHE A 206 28.94 -23.00 -15.78
N ILE A 207 29.12 -23.03 -14.46
CA ILE A 207 29.82 -21.99 -13.71
C ILE A 207 31.20 -22.48 -13.28
N TYR A 208 32.23 -21.73 -13.63
CA TYR A 208 33.60 -21.95 -13.19
C TYR A 208 33.98 -20.87 -12.17
N PHE A 209 34.34 -21.28 -10.95
CA PHE A 209 34.73 -20.37 -9.87
C PHE A 209 36.22 -20.03 -9.95
N ARG A 210 36.54 -18.94 -10.66
CA ARG A 210 37.91 -18.47 -10.84
C ARG A 210 38.46 -17.93 -9.52
N GLY A 211 39.43 -18.63 -8.93
CA GLY A 211 40.04 -18.29 -7.63
C GLY A 211 39.76 -19.29 -6.50
N LEU A 212 38.83 -20.22 -6.69
CA LEU A 212 38.64 -21.38 -5.80
C LEU A 212 39.28 -22.67 -6.37
N GLU A 213 39.83 -22.60 -7.58
CA GLU A 213 40.36 -23.76 -8.34
C GLU A 213 41.59 -24.42 -7.69
N SER A 214 42.34 -23.70 -6.85
CA SER A 214 43.51 -24.22 -6.12
C SER A 214 43.15 -24.89 -4.78
N GLU A 215 42.04 -24.46 -4.17
CA GLU A 215 41.52 -25.03 -2.93
C GLU A 215 40.58 -26.22 -3.20
N PHE A 216 40.13 -26.36 -4.45
CA PHE A 216 39.30 -27.45 -4.94
C PHE A 216 40.13 -28.53 -5.65
N ALA A 217 40.14 -29.74 -5.09
CA ALA A 217 40.52 -30.94 -5.84
C ALA A 217 39.35 -31.41 -6.72
N MET A 218 38.97 -30.63 -7.73
CA MET A 218 37.95 -31.02 -8.71
C MET A 218 38.48 -31.02 -10.14
N ASP A 219 37.80 -31.82 -10.97
CA ASP A 219 38.10 -32.03 -12.37
C ASP A 219 37.92 -30.70 -13.14
N LYS A 220 39.03 -30.03 -13.45
CA LYS A 220 39.07 -28.70 -14.09
C LYS A 220 38.37 -28.64 -15.45
N LYS A 221 37.97 -29.77 -16.00
CA LYS A 221 37.32 -29.89 -17.31
C LYS A 221 35.86 -29.48 -17.29
N ASN A 222 35.10 -29.79 -16.24
CA ASN A 222 33.64 -29.60 -16.24
C ASN A 222 33.19 -28.55 -15.23
N GLY A 223 32.51 -27.51 -15.74
CA GLY A 223 31.92 -26.46 -14.91
C GLY A 223 30.74 -26.98 -14.10
N ILE A 224 30.32 -26.19 -13.14
CA ILE A 224 29.28 -26.57 -12.21
C ILE A 224 27.91 -26.15 -12.76
N ALA A 225 27.01 -27.12 -12.94
CA ALA A 225 25.73 -26.88 -13.59
C ALA A 225 24.70 -26.17 -12.67
N TYR A 226 24.12 -25.11 -13.19
CA TYR A 226 23.00 -24.38 -12.59
C TYR A 226 21.94 -24.06 -13.64
N LYS A 227 20.66 -24.02 -13.23
CA LYS A 227 19.55 -23.50 -14.03
C LYS A 227 19.29 -22.04 -13.72
N LEU A 228 19.10 -21.23 -14.75
CA LEU A 228 18.76 -19.82 -14.61
C LEU A 228 17.29 -19.63 -14.22
N VAL A 229 17.05 -19.18 -12.99
CA VAL A 229 15.70 -19.00 -12.45
C VAL A 229 15.17 -17.59 -12.72
N LYS A 230 16.01 -16.57 -12.57
CA LYS A 230 15.58 -15.17 -12.70
C LYS A 230 16.73 -14.26 -13.15
N ILE A 231 16.39 -13.27 -13.97
CA ILE A 231 17.29 -12.16 -14.35
C ILE A 231 16.72 -10.88 -13.74
N ILE A 232 17.57 -10.12 -13.06
CA ILE A 232 17.21 -8.85 -12.43
C ILE A 232 18.16 -7.78 -12.95
N THR A 233 17.67 -6.83 -13.73
CA THR A 233 18.49 -5.71 -14.22
C THR A 233 18.30 -4.48 -13.32
N LYS A 234 19.39 -3.96 -12.77
CA LYS A 234 19.42 -2.73 -11.94
C LYS A 234 20.65 -1.92 -12.30
N ASN A 235 20.50 -0.61 -12.56
CA ASN A 235 21.60 0.32 -12.84
C ASN A 235 22.61 -0.21 -13.88
N ASP A 236 22.11 -0.67 -15.04
CA ASP A 236 22.91 -1.25 -16.13
C ASP A 236 23.78 -2.47 -15.76
N VAL A 237 23.36 -3.18 -14.71
CA VAL A 237 23.94 -4.45 -14.27
C VAL A 237 22.88 -5.53 -14.30
N ASN A 238 23.24 -6.71 -14.83
CA ASN A 238 22.39 -7.90 -14.78
C ASN A 238 22.77 -8.78 -13.59
N TYR A 239 21.79 -9.11 -12.76
CA TYR A 239 21.91 -10.10 -11.69
C TYR A 239 21.21 -11.38 -12.11
N LEU A 240 21.95 -12.47 -12.23
CA LEU A 240 21.41 -13.80 -12.48
C LEU A 240 21.19 -14.53 -11.15
N ALA A 241 19.98 -15.01 -10.92
CA ALA A 241 19.67 -15.94 -9.84
C ALA A 241 19.62 -17.36 -10.39
N LEU A 242 20.54 -18.19 -9.91
CA LEU A 242 20.81 -19.53 -10.40
C LEU A 242 20.44 -20.56 -9.32
N GLN A 243 19.84 -21.67 -9.73
CA GLN A 243 19.54 -22.82 -8.88
C GLN A 243 20.38 -24.01 -9.30
N ARG A 244 20.91 -24.76 -8.35
CA ARG A 244 21.72 -25.95 -8.60
C ARG A 244 20.96 -26.95 -9.48
N ASP A 245 21.57 -27.39 -10.58
CA ASP A 245 20.93 -28.38 -11.45
C ASP A 245 21.11 -29.79 -10.88
N LYS A 246 20.05 -30.34 -10.27
CA LYS A 246 20.06 -31.69 -9.67
C LYS A 246 20.20 -32.81 -10.72
N THR A 247 20.01 -32.51 -12.01
CA THR A 247 20.21 -33.48 -13.09
C THR A 247 21.69 -33.73 -13.41
N HIS A 248 22.57 -32.81 -13.01
CA HIS A 248 24.03 -32.90 -13.16
C HIS A 248 24.69 -32.78 -11.77
N PRO A 249 24.53 -33.80 -10.90
CA PRO A 249 25.04 -33.74 -9.53
C PRO A 249 26.57 -33.70 -9.50
N SER A 250 27.12 -32.92 -8.56
CA SER A 250 28.56 -32.92 -8.27
C SER A 250 28.77 -33.09 -6.76
N PRO A 251 28.73 -34.35 -6.26
CA PRO A 251 28.78 -34.63 -4.82
C PRO A 251 30.05 -34.12 -4.14
N ALA A 252 31.17 -34.08 -4.86
CA ALA A 252 32.44 -33.53 -4.36
C ALA A 252 32.35 -32.02 -4.11
N PHE A 253 31.74 -31.27 -5.04
CA PHE A 253 31.46 -29.85 -4.84
C PHE A 253 30.50 -29.62 -3.69
N ASP A 254 29.46 -30.43 -3.58
CA ASP A 254 28.41 -30.24 -2.59
C ASP A 254 28.98 -30.42 -1.16
N LYS A 255 29.81 -31.45 -0.94
CA LYS A 255 30.53 -31.66 0.34
C LYS A 255 31.52 -30.54 0.66
N PHE A 256 32.28 -30.09 -0.33
CA PHE A 256 33.16 -28.93 -0.15
C PHE A 256 32.33 -27.72 0.25
N LEU A 257 31.27 -27.42 -0.49
CA LEU A 257 30.52 -26.20 -0.33
C LEU A 257 29.83 -26.18 1.04
N GLU A 258 29.37 -27.32 1.52
CA GLU A 258 28.87 -27.48 2.89
C GLU A 258 29.92 -27.16 3.95
N SER A 259 31.12 -27.74 3.82
CA SER A 259 32.24 -27.49 4.74
C SER A 259 32.72 -26.04 4.67
N PHE A 260 32.81 -25.49 3.45
CA PHE A 260 33.25 -24.13 3.17
C PHE A 260 32.28 -23.10 3.72
N ILE A 261 30.98 -23.32 3.50
CA ILE A 261 29.92 -22.50 4.07
C ILE A 261 30.05 -22.54 5.60
N HIS A 262 30.01 -23.73 6.22
CA HIS A 262 30.07 -23.85 7.68
C HIS A 262 31.32 -23.22 8.30
N GLY A 263 32.50 -23.46 7.71
CA GLY A 263 33.77 -22.91 8.20
C GLY A 263 33.86 -21.40 8.06
N ASN A 264 33.24 -20.80 7.04
CA ASN A 264 33.36 -19.37 6.75
C ASN A 264 32.10 -18.53 7.07
N LYS A 265 31.00 -19.09 7.61
CA LYS A 265 29.78 -18.32 7.95
C LYS A 265 30.03 -17.13 8.89
N ARG A 266 31.09 -17.19 9.70
CA ARG A 266 31.50 -16.08 10.60
C ARG A 266 32.37 -15.04 9.92
N ARG A 267 33.12 -15.43 8.87
CA ARG A 267 34.02 -14.56 8.11
C ARG A 267 33.26 -13.79 7.03
N TYR A 268 32.35 -14.46 6.32
CA TYR A 268 31.51 -13.84 5.30
C TYR A 268 30.11 -13.54 5.86
N LYS A 269 29.63 -12.31 5.64
CA LYS A 269 28.32 -11.88 6.16
C LYS A 269 27.19 -12.72 5.55
N VAL A 270 26.35 -13.30 6.41
CA VAL A 270 25.13 -14.00 6.01
C VAL A 270 24.17 -13.02 5.33
N ASN A 271 23.54 -13.46 4.23
CA ASN A 271 22.59 -12.67 3.49
C ASN A 271 21.22 -12.68 4.20
N MET A 272 20.83 -11.53 4.77
CA MET A 272 19.58 -11.41 5.54
C MET A 272 18.47 -10.64 4.81
N THR A 273 18.64 -10.29 3.54
CA THR A 273 17.68 -9.43 2.81
C THR A 273 16.26 -9.99 2.86
N ASN A 274 16.09 -11.29 2.59
CA ASN A 274 14.78 -11.95 2.65
C ASN A 274 14.16 -11.90 4.06
N THR A 275 14.98 -12.08 5.09
CA THR A 275 14.50 -12.02 6.48
C THR A 275 14.11 -10.61 6.88
N ILE A 276 14.85 -9.59 6.43
CA ILE A 276 14.51 -8.18 6.68
C ILE A 276 13.22 -7.79 5.95
N GLU A 277 13.04 -8.24 4.70
CA GLU A 277 11.82 -8.05 3.92
C GLU A 277 10.62 -8.76 4.57
N ALA A 278 10.81 -10.00 5.05
CA ALA A 278 9.78 -10.74 5.76
C ALA A 278 9.37 -10.08 7.08
N ILE A 279 10.34 -9.64 7.90
CA ILE A 279 10.07 -8.87 9.12
C ILE A 279 9.28 -7.61 8.77
N THR A 280 9.71 -6.85 7.76
CA THR A 280 9.01 -5.63 7.32
C THR A 280 7.58 -5.92 6.87
N SER A 281 7.37 -7.00 6.10
CA SER A 281 6.06 -7.43 5.63
C SER A 281 5.12 -7.83 6.77
N LYS A 282 5.62 -8.62 7.73
CA LYS A 282 4.85 -8.99 8.93
C LYS A 282 4.61 -7.81 9.88
N THR A 283 5.57 -6.88 10.00
CA THR A 283 5.37 -5.61 10.71
C THR A 283 4.23 -4.83 10.07
N CYS A 284 4.19 -4.72 8.75
CA CYS A 284 3.09 -4.05 8.07
C CYS A 284 1.76 -4.72 8.40
N GLU A 285 1.71 -6.04 8.22
CA GLU A 285 0.50 -6.83 8.42
C GLU A 285 -0.07 -6.71 9.84
N GLN A 286 0.77 -6.78 10.88
CA GLN A 286 0.31 -6.68 12.26
C GLN A 286 -0.32 -5.31 12.61
N TYR A 287 -0.02 -4.27 11.85
CA TYR A 287 -0.61 -2.94 12.04
C TYR A 287 -1.84 -2.70 11.15
N PHE A 288 -1.89 -3.28 9.95
CA PHE A 288 -3.02 -3.12 9.05
C PHE A 288 -4.22 -4.00 9.43
N SER A 289 -4.02 -5.29 9.64
CA SER A 289 -5.12 -6.25 9.84
C SER A 289 -6.05 -5.91 11.01
N PRO A 290 -5.57 -5.48 12.20
CA PRO A 290 -6.44 -5.15 13.33
C PRO A 290 -7.27 -3.90 13.14
N ARG A 291 -6.77 -2.99 12.29
CA ARG A 291 -7.32 -1.65 12.09
C ARG A 291 -8.05 -1.49 10.76
N SER A 292 -8.13 -2.56 9.99
CA SER A 292 -8.86 -2.59 8.73
C SER A 292 -10.36 -2.38 8.98
N PRO A 293 -11.01 -1.42 8.30
CA PRO A 293 -12.46 -1.24 8.40
C PRO A 293 -13.27 -2.24 7.60
N THR A 294 -12.62 -2.94 6.69
CA THR A 294 -13.24 -3.94 5.84
C THR A 294 -13.48 -5.20 6.67
N LEU A 295 -14.70 -5.73 6.61
CA LEU A 295 -15.08 -7.03 7.14
C LEU A 295 -14.86 -8.11 6.06
N PRO A 296 -13.80 -8.93 6.18
CA PRO A 296 -13.59 -10.08 5.32
C PRO A 296 -14.57 -11.21 5.65
N VAL A 297 -15.29 -11.69 4.63
CA VAL A 297 -16.22 -12.81 4.68
C VAL A 297 -15.79 -13.89 3.67
N PHE A 298 -15.49 -15.07 4.18
CA PHE A 298 -14.98 -16.19 3.39
C PHE A 298 -16.12 -16.99 2.79
N ILE A 299 -16.05 -17.21 1.48
CA ILE A 299 -17.09 -17.85 0.67
C ILE A 299 -16.65 -19.26 0.28
N ASP A 300 -17.48 -20.21 0.68
CA ASP A 300 -17.39 -21.63 0.37
C ASP A 300 -18.15 -21.92 -0.92
N VAL A 301 -17.65 -22.87 -1.72
CA VAL A 301 -18.30 -23.31 -2.96
C VAL A 301 -18.74 -24.75 -2.78
N VAL A 302 -20.04 -24.96 -2.61
CA VAL A 302 -20.65 -26.28 -2.40
C VAL A 302 -21.70 -26.50 -3.49
N ASN A 303 -21.50 -27.49 -4.35
CA ASN A 303 -22.39 -27.78 -5.48
C ASN A 303 -22.74 -26.50 -6.29
N GLU A 304 -21.72 -25.74 -6.68
CA GLU A 304 -21.83 -24.46 -7.41
C GLU A 304 -22.54 -23.31 -6.65
N THR A 305 -22.96 -23.56 -5.41
CA THR A 305 -23.56 -22.54 -4.53
C THR A 305 -22.47 -21.85 -3.73
N LEU A 306 -22.50 -20.52 -3.75
CA LEU A 306 -21.62 -19.62 -3.01
C LEU A 306 -22.22 -19.36 -1.63
N VAL A 307 -21.59 -19.88 -0.59
CA VAL A 307 -22.09 -19.84 0.78
C VAL A 307 -21.12 -19.07 1.67
N PRO A 308 -21.52 -17.92 2.25
CA PRO A 308 -20.73 -17.25 3.28
C PRO A 308 -20.60 -18.15 4.53
N ARG A 309 -19.37 -18.43 4.96
CA ARG A 309 -19.08 -19.36 6.07
C ARG A 309 -18.42 -18.72 7.28
N TYR A 310 -17.45 -17.86 7.06
CA TYR A 310 -16.66 -17.26 8.12
C TYR A 310 -16.61 -15.75 7.91
N ALA A 311 -16.74 -14.98 8.99
CA ALA A 311 -16.49 -13.54 8.96
C ALA A 311 -15.42 -13.22 10.00
N MET A 312 -14.30 -12.61 9.58
CA MET A 312 -13.20 -12.29 10.48
C MET A 312 -13.32 -10.86 11.02
N VAL A 313 -13.53 -10.76 12.33
CA VAL A 313 -13.81 -9.50 13.04
C VAL A 313 -12.57 -8.97 13.75
N ASN A 314 -12.38 -7.66 13.68
CA ASN A 314 -11.37 -6.91 14.43
C ASN A 314 -12.02 -5.79 15.26
N GLU A 315 -11.24 -4.81 15.72
CA GLU A 315 -11.75 -3.73 16.57
C GLU A 315 -12.53 -2.67 15.78
N VAL A 316 -12.22 -2.47 14.50
CA VAL A 316 -12.79 -1.41 13.66
C VAL A 316 -14.00 -1.90 12.88
N ASN A 317 -13.94 -3.11 12.31
CA ASN A 317 -14.99 -3.65 11.44
C ASN A 317 -16.13 -4.35 12.20
N ARG A 318 -16.03 -4.51 13.54
CA ARG A 318 -17.05 -5.14 14.38
C ARG A 318 -18.43 -4.47 14.26
N GLU A 319 -18.45 -3.16 14.07
CA GLU A 319 -19.68 -2.39 13.85
C GLU A 319 -20.45 -2.89 12.61
N THR A 320 -19.75 -3.38 11.59
CA THR A 320 -20.38 -3.96 10.40
C THR A 320 -21.16 -5.22 10.77
N VAL A 321 -20.59 -6.10 11.60
CA VAL A 321 -21.31 -7.30 12.07
C VAL A 321 -22.48 -6.91 12.94
N GLN A 322 -22.29 -6.00 13.88
CA GLN A 322 -23.35 -5.52 14.78
C GLN A 322 -24.54 -4.92 14.02
N TYR A 323 -24.28 -4.19 12.94
CA TYR A 323 -25.35 -3.67 12.08
C TYR A 323 -26.23 -4.79 11.51
N TRP A 324 -25.68 -5.96 11.24
CA TRP A 324 -26.41 -7.11 10.67
C TRP A 324 -26.86 -8.13 11.73
N GLN A 325 -26.82 -7.79 13.01
CA GLN A 325 -27.39 -8.61 14.07
C GLN A 325 -28.86 -8.25 14.29
N ASP A 326 -29.73 -9.26 14.32
CA ASP A 326 -31.12 -9.05 14.72
C ASP A 326 -31.27 -8.95 16.24
N GLU A 327 -32.51 -8.74 16.71
CA GLU A 327 -32.82 -8.61 18.13
C GLU A 327 -32.53 -9.88 18.97
N GLU A 328 -32.30 -11.01 18.31
CA GLU A 328 -31.90 -12.28 18.95
C GLU A 328 -30.39 -12.53 18.82
N GLU A 329 -29.61 -11.51 18.43
CA GLU A 329 -28.16 -11.53 18.18
C GLU A 329 -27.74 -12.45 17.00
N ASN A 330 -28.68 -12.92 16.18
CA ASN A 330 -28.36 -13.74 15.03
C ASN A 330 -27.78 -12.89 13.90
N CYS A 331 -26.66 -13.34 13.33
CA CYS A 331 -26.01 -12.67 12.19
C CYS A 331 -26.80 -12.90 10.89
N ARG A 332 -27.36 -11.82 10.33
CA ARG A 332 -28.15 -11.80 9.08
C ARG A 332 -27.34 -11.40 7.84
N LEU A 333 -26.01 -11.33 7.96
CA LEU A 333 -25.10 -10.89 6.89
C LEU A 333 -25.20 -11.72 5.60
N ASN A 334 -25.65 -12.97 5.68
CA ASN A 334 -25.86 -13.84 4.52
C ASN A 334 -26.90 -13.28 3.52
N PHE A 335 -27.83 -12.45 3.97
CA PHE A 335 -28.81 -11.80 3.09
C PHE A 335 -28.25 -10.54 2.42
N LEU A 336 -27.19 -9.94 2.98
CA LEU A 336 -26.38 -8.97 2.25
C LEU A 336 -25.62 -9.67 1.11
N LEU A 337 -24.92 -10.77 1.44
CA LEU A 337 -24.10 -11.58 0.55
C LEU A 337 -24.90 -12.74 -0.07
N SER A 338 -25.98 -12.41 -0.77
CA SER A 338 -26.82 -13.41 -1.43
C SER A 338 -26.11 -14.10 -2.60
N GLN A 339 -26.53 -15.34 -2.92
CA GLN A 339 -26.05 -16.07 -4.11
C GLN A 339 -26.12 -15.21 -5.38
N GLU A 340 -27.22 -14.48 -5.57
CA GLU A 340 -27.42 -13.65 -6.75
C GLU A 340 -26.38 -12.54 -6.86
N ARG A 341 -26.11 -11.82 -5.76
CA ARG A 341 -25.10 -10.74 -5.73
C ARG A 341 -23.69 -11.27 -5.88
N LEU A 342 -23.36 -12.38 -5.22
CA LEU A 342 -22.06 -13.03 -5.35
C LEU A 342 -21.82 -13.54 -6.77
N THR A 343 -22.83 -14.15 -7.40
CA THR A 343 -22.74 -14.59 -8.82
C THR A 343 -22.59 -13.40 -9.75
N ARG A 344 -23.33 -12.31 -9.50
CA ARG A 344 -23.20 -11.06 -10.28
C ARG A 344 -21.79 -10.47 -10.17
N LEU A 345 -21.18 -10.50 -8.99
CA LEU A 345 -19.79 -10.10 -8.79
C LEU A 345 -18.81 -10.98 -9.55
N LEU A 346 -18.98 -12.31 -9.54
CA LEU A 346 -18.12 -13.24 -10.29
C LEU A 346 -18.21 -13.08 -11.81
N ASN A 347 -19.35 -12.64 -12.31
CA ASN A 347 -19.56 -12.35 -13.74
C ASN A 347 -18.88 -11.05 -14.19
N LYS A 348 -18.38 -10.21 -13.28
CA LYS A 348 -17.55 -9.04 -13.61
C LYS A 348 -16.09 -9.47 -13.85
N SER A 349 -15.33 -8.67 -14.60
CA SER A 349 -13.89 -8.88 -14.76
C SER A 349 -13.19 -8.83 -13.40
N ASP A 350 -12.11 -9.61 -13.23
CA ASP A 350 -11.41 -9.74 -11.95
C ASP A 350 -10.89 -8.40 -11.39
N GLU A 351 -10.56 -7.46 -12.28
CA GLU A 351 -10.11 -6.11 -11.94
C GLU A 351 -11.23 -5.22 -11.37
N VAL A 352 -12.51 -5.56 -11.60
CA VAL A 352 -13.67 -4.70 -11.29
C VAL A 352 -14.80 -5.49 -10.60
N ARG A 353 -14.46 -6.47 -9.75
CA ARG A 353 -15.45 -7.24 -8.96
C ARG A 353 -15.90 -6.49 -7.71
N GLU A 354 -16.60 -5.37 -7.92
CA GLU A 354 -17.18 -4.56 -6.85
C GLU A 354 -18.66 -4.22 -7.09
N ILE A 355 -19.42 -4.03 -6.02
CA ILE A 355 -20.80 -3.51 -6.01
C ILE A 355 -21.01 -2.58 -4.81
N PHE A 356 -21.91 -1.62 -4.96
CA PHE A 356 -22.40 -0.79 -3.87
C PHE A 356 -23.79 -1.24 -3.46
N VAL A 357 -23.99 -1.49 -2.17
CA VAL A 357 -25.26 -1.92 -1.59
C VAL A 357 -25.74 -0.90 -0.57
N PHE A 358 -26.92 -0.36 -0.80
CA PHE A 358 -27.60 0.55 0.10
C PHE A 358 -28.46 -0.24 1.07
N SER A 359 -28.48 0.18 2.33
CA SER A 359 -29.15 -0.54 3.39
C SER A 359 -29.80 0.39 4.41
N PHE A 360 -30.92 -0.04 4.97
CA PHE A 360 -31.51 0.56 6.17
C PHE A 360 -32.29 -0.49 6.95
N THR A 361 -32.60 -0.18 8.21
CA THR A 361 -33.47 -1.00 9.05
C THR A 361 -34.79 -0.29 9.32
N HIS A 362 -35.83 -1.09 9.53
CA HIS A 362 -37.13 -0.62 9.98
C HIS A 362 -37.52 -1.42 11.23
N LEU A 363 -37.73 -0.71 12.33
CA LEU A 363 -38.30 -1.29 13.55
C LEU A 363 -39.82 -1.35 13.45
N HIS A 364 -40.38 -2.53 13.68
CA HIS A 364 -41.82 -2.75 13.72
C HIS A 364 -42.13 -3.86 14.73
N THR A 365 -42.97 -3.58 15.73
CA THR A 365 -43.34 -4.54 16.80
C THR A 365 -42.09 -5.15 17.48
N ASP A 366 -41.16 -4.29 17.89
CA ASP A 366 -39.88 -4.65 18.54
C ASP A 366 -38.95 -5.58 17.74
N LYS A 367 -39.25 -5.78 16.45
CA LYS A 367 -38.43 -6.57 15.53
C LYS A 367 -37.70 -5.69 14.55
N VAL A 368 -36.46 -6.04 14.28
CA VAL A 368 -35.65 -5.34 13.27
C VAL A 368 -35.87 -5.99 11.90
N TYR A 369 -36.25 -5.18 10.92
CA TYR A 369 -36.38 -5.58 9.52
C TYR A 369 -35.29 -4.93 8.70
N PHE A 370 -34.41 -5.74 8.12
CA PHE A 370 -33.34 -5.27 7.25
C PHE A 370 -33.82 -5.14 5.81
N TYR A 371 -33.40 -4.06 5.15
CA TYR A 371 -33.60 -3.83 3.73
C TYR A 371 -32.25 -3.57 3.10
N SER A 372 -31.91 -4.28 2.01
CA SER A 372 -30.73 -3.95 1.23
C SER A 372 -30.90 -4.15 -0.26
N ALA A 373 -30.35 -3.22 -1.05
CA ALA A 373 -30.42 -3.24 -2.50
C ALA A 373 -29.10 -2.74 -3.11
N SER A 374 -28.57 -3.48 -4.08
CA SER A 374 -27.45 -3.00 -4.91
C SER A 374 -27.94 -1.92 -5.88
N TYR A 375 -27.04 -1.04 -6.33
CA TYR A 375 -27.41 -0.05 -7.33
C TYR A 375 -27.97 -0.70 -8.60
N GLU A 376 -27.39 -1.82 -9.05
CA GLU A 376 -27.85 -2.56 -10.22
C GLU A 376 -29.28 -3.13 -10.04
N GLU A 377 -29.63 -3.58 -8.83
CA GLU A 377 -31.01 -3.99 -8.52
C GLU A 377 -31.99 -2.82 -8.59
N LEU A 378 -31.57 -1.64 -8.11
CA LEU A 378 -32.39 -0.44 -8.13
C LEU A 378 -32.60 0.12 -9.55
N LEU A 379 -31.64 -0.11 -10.46
CA LEU A 379 -31.73 0.32 -11.86
C LEU A 379 -32.73 -0.49 -12.69
N GLN A 380 -33.21 -1.64 -12.21
CA GLN A 380 -34.21 -2.44 -12.93
C GLN A 380 -35.51 -1.64 -13.21
N LYS A 381 -35.87 -0.71 -12.32
CA LYS A 381 -36.99 0.21 -12.50
C LYS A 381 -36.67 1.55 -11.83
N GLU A 382 -36.78 2.67 -12.55
CA GLU A 382 -36.45 4.01 -12.01
C GLU A 382 -37.23 4.36 -10.73
N VAL A 383 -38.48 3.88 -10.62
CA VAL A 383 -39.29 4.08 -9.42
C VAL A 383 -38.63 3.46 -8.17
N LEU A 384 -37.97 2.30 -8.31
CA LEU A 384 -37.34 1.61 -7.19
C LEU A 384 -36.13 2.39 -6.65
N SER A 385 -35.30 2.95 -7.54
CA SER A 385 -34.12 3.72 -7.12
C SER A 385 -34.53 4.96 -6.33
N ARG A 386 -35.49 5.76 -6.84
CA ARG A 386 -35.94 6.97 -6.14
C ARG A 386 -36.58 6.66 -4.80
N VAL A 387 -37.42 5.64 -4.73
CA VAL A 387 -38.14 5.27 -3.50
C VAL A 387 -37.18 4.66 -2.48
N PHE A 388 -36.32 3.71 -2.86
CA PHE A 388 -35.40 3.06 -1.92
C PHE A 388 -34.37 4.06 -1.38
N LEU A 389 -33.70 4.82 -2.24
CA LEU A 389 -32.66 5.77 -1.83
C LEU A 389 -33.26 6.93 -1.02
N GLY A 390 -34.34 7.56 -1.52
CA GLY A 390 -34.94 8.71 -0.84
C GLY A 390 -35.66 8.37 0.46
N PHE A 391 -36.31 7.21 0.57
CA PHE A 391 -36.92 6.78 1.83
C PHE A 391 -35.88 6.24 2.81
N GLY A 392 -34.96 5.40 2.32
CA GLY A 392 -33.94 4.74 3.12
C GLY A 392 -32.96 5.74 3.74
N SER A 393 -32.53 6.76 3.00
CA SER A 393 -31.59 7.77 3.51
C SER A 393 -32.13 8.57 4.69
N ARG A 394 -33.45 8.62 4.88
CA ARG A 394 -34.10 9.29 6.02
C ARG A 394 -34.12 8.44 7.29
N LYS A 395 -33.61 7.20 7.24
CA LYS A 395 -33.48 6.32 8.41
C LYS A 395 -32.13 6.55 9.08
N ALA A 396 -32.09 6.54 10.41
CA ALA A 396 -30.84 6.63 11.18
C ALA A 396 -29.89 5.45 10.91
N SER A 397 -30.47 4.28 10.60
CA SER A 397 -29.76 3.06 10.22
C SER A 397 -29.35 3.00 8.75
N TRP A 398 -29.44 4.11 8.00
CA TRP A 398 -28.94 4.19 6.64
C TRP A 398 -27.46 3.85 6.58
N ARG A 399 -27.09 2.91 5.72
CA ARG A 399 -25.71 2.54 5.44
C ARG A 399 -25.48 2.31 3.96
N VAL A 400 -24.27 2.60 3.51
CA VAL A 400 -23.79 2.26 2.17
C VAL A 400 -22.58 1.34 2.31
N PHE A 401 -22.68 0.14 1.77
CA PHE A 401 -21.61 -0.85 1.80
C PHE A 401 -20.97 -0.99 0.42
N LYS A 402 -19.65 -0.90 0.37
CA LYS A 402 -18.86 -1.36 -0.77
C LYS A 402 -18.54 -2.84 -0.53
N ILE A 403 -18.90 -3.69 -1.50
CA ILE A 403 -18.60 -5.12 -1.47
C ILE A 403 -17.67 -5.43 -2.63
N THR A 404 -16.52 -5.98 -2.31
CA THR A 404 -15.44 -6.27 -3.26
C THR A 404 -15.09 -7.75 -3.15
N LEU A 405 -15.00 -8.48 -4.27
CA LEU A 405 -14.83 -9.94 -4.27
C LEU A 405 -13.49 -10.31 -4.90
N THR A 406 -12.65 -11.02 -4.14
CA THR A 406 -11.35 -11.52 -4.62
C THR A 406 -11.29 -13.04 -4.56
N ASP A 407 -10.53 -13.64 -5.46
CA ASP A 407 -10.14 -15.04 -5.35
C ASP A 407 -9.21 -15.26 -4.15
N MET A 408 -9.27 -16.45 -3.56
CA MET A 408 -8.36 -16.88 -2.49
C MET A 408 -7.98 -18.34 -2.64
N ASP A 409 -6.83 -18.71 -2.08
CA ASP A 409 -6.34 -20.08 -2.04
C ASP A 409 -6.16 -20.54 -0.59
N PRO A 410 -6.76 -21.65 -0.15
CA PRO A 410 -6.55 -22.20 1.19
C PRO A 410 -5.08 -22.40 1.57
N GLU A 411 -4.18 -22.65 0.61
CA GLU A 411 -2.73 -22.76 0.87
C GLU A 411 -2.14 -21.45 1.42
N GLN A 412 -2.82 -20.32 1.20
CA GLN A 412 -2.40 -19.03 1.74
C GLN A 412 -2.45 -18.98 3.28
N ALA A 413 -3.14 -19.92 3.93
CA ALA A 413 -3.13 -20.08 5.38
C ALA A 413 -1.75 -20.43 5.95
N HIS A 414 -0.89 -21.08 5.15
CA HIS A 414 0.46 -21.45 5.59
C HIS A 414 1.45 -20.30 5.39
N ILE A 415 2.04 -19.88 6.49
CA ILE A 415 3.05 -18.83 6.54
C ILE A 415 4.26 -19.34 7.32
N PRO A 416 5.23 -19.96 6.64
CA PRO A 416 6.49 -20.30 7.28
C PRO A 416 7.29 -19.03 7.64
N LEU A 417 8.29 -19.19 8.50
CA LEU A 417 9.31 -18.18 8.73
C LEU A 417 10.18 -18.00 7.48
N SER A 418 10.85 -16.86 7.36
CA SER A 418 11.77 -16.58 6.26
C SER A 418 13.09 -17.36 6.37
N ILE A 419 13.33 -18.00 7.51
CA ILE A 419 14.56 -18.71 7.87
C ILE A 419 14.41 -20.23 7.68
N PRO A 420 15.49 -20.94 7.28
CA PRO A 420 15.43 -22.36 6.99
C PRO A 420 15.30 -23.22 8.26
N ASP A 421 14.73 -24.41 8.11
CA ASP A 421 14.58 -25.40 9.19
C ASP A 421 15.91 -25.80 9.82
N SER A 422 17.01 -25.73 9.05
CA SER A 422 18.37 -26.05 9.49
C SER A 422 18.87 -25.13 10.62
N VAL A 423 18.24 -23.99 10.87
CA VAL A 423 18.60 -23.08 11.97
C VAL A 423 18.27 -23.69 13.34
N GLY A 424 17.26 -24.56 13.44
CA GLY A 424 17.01 -25.32 14.66
C GLY A 424 15.61 -25.92 14.78
N ASN A 425 15.44 -26.83 15.75
CA ASN A 425 14.20 -27.58 15.95
C ASN A 425 12.97 -26.69 16.24
N LYS A 426 13.15 -25.56 16.93
CA LYS A 426 12.07 -24.59 17.16
C LYS A 426 11.57 -23.98 15.85
N VAL A 427 12.49 -23.62 14.95
CA VAL A 427 12.19 -23.05 13.63
C VAL A 427 11.45 -24.08 12.78
N LYS A 428 11.94 -25.32 12.74
CA LYS A 428 11.29 -26.43 12.03
C LYS A 428 9.84 -26.64 12.48
N LYS A 429 9.56 -26.58 13.79
CA LYS A 429 8.19 -26.67 14.31
C LYS A 429 7.32 -25.51 13.81
N LEU A 430 7.80 -24.27 13.86
CA LEU A 430 7.08 -23.08 13.40
C LEU A 430 6.84 -23.05 11.89
N ASN A 431 7.69 -23.71 11.10
CA ASN A 431 7.52 -23.82 9.65
C ASN A 431 6.55 -24.93 9.23
N THR A 432 6.06 -25.76 10.16
CA THR A 432 5.14 -26.86 9.86
C THR A 432 3.83 -26.31 9.25
N PRO A 433 3.29 -26.95 8.20
CA PRO A 433 1.99 -26.59 7.65
C PRO A 433 0.85 -26.67 8.67
N PRO A 434 -0.27 -25.96 8.44
CA PRO A 434 -1.46 -26.09 9.27
C PRO A 434 -1.96 -27.54 9.34
N SER A 435 -2.62 -27.89 10.45
CA SER A 435 -3.12 -29.25 10.67
C SER A 435 -4.11 -29.69 9.58
N ALA A 436 -4.15 -30.98 9.27
CA ALA A 436 -5.09 -31.54 8.30
C ALA A 436 -6.56 -31.26 8.68
N ARG A 437 -6.87 -31.22 9.99
CA ARG A 437 -8.19 -30.85 10.50
C ARG A 437 -8.55 -29.41 10.13
N LEU A 438 -7.63 -28.46 10.30
CA LEU A 438 -7.84 -27.07 9.90
C LEU A 438 -8.00 -26.96 8.38
N MET A 439 -7.09 -27.57 7.61
CA MET A 439 -7.18 -27.55 6.14
C MET A 439 -8.47 -28.17 5.61
N SER A 440 -9.02 -29.19 6.29
CA SER A 440 -10.30 -29.79 5.91
C SER A 440 -11.49 -28.82 5.98
N LYS A 441 -11.42 -27.78 6.83
CA LYS A 441 -12.42 -26.72 6.94
C LYS A 441 -12.22 -25.62 5.89
N LEU A 442 -10.97 -25.38 5.49
CA LEU A 442 -10.62 -24.35 4.51
C LEU A 442 -10.71 -24.82 3.06
N LYS A 443 -10.63 -26.14 2.80
CA LYS A 443 -10.44 -26.73 1.46
C LYS A 443 -11.41 -26.29 0.36
N ASN A 444 -12.64 -25.89 0.71
CA ASN A 444 -13.67 -25.48 -0.24
C ASN A 444 -13.84 -23.95 -0.33
N LEU A 445 -13.12 -23.18 0.50
CA LEU A 445 -13.09 -21.73 0.38
C LEU A 445 -12.39 -21.35 -0.93
N ARG A 446 -13.02 -20.46 -1.70
CA ARG A 446 -12.53 -20.01 -3.01
C ARG A 446 -12.53 -18.51 -3.17
N TYR A 447 -13.43 -17.81 -2.50
CA TYR A 447 -13.54 -16.37 -2.62
C TYR A 447 -13.58 -15.69 -1.26
N LEU A 448 -13.17 -14.42 -1.26
CA LEU A 448 -13.19 -13.54 -0.11
C LEU A 448 -14.00 -12.29 -0.47
N ALA A 449 -15.13 -12.11 0.19
CA ALA A 449 -15.96 -10.92 0.08
C ALA A 449 -15.53 -9.89 1.13
N HIS A 450 -15.08 -8.73 0.67
CA HIS A 450 -14.64 -7.60 1.47
C HIS A 450 -15.81 -6.63 1.62
N VAL A 451 -16.42 -6.58 2.80
CA VAL A 451 -17.56 -5.70 3.10
C VAL A 451 -17.07 -4.47 3.85
N THR A 452 -17.10 -3.30 3.22
CA THR A 452 -16.64 -2.04 3.81
C THR A 452 -17.80 -1.06 3.94
N ASP A 453 -18.04 -0.55 5.14
CA ASP A 453 -18.96 0.57 5.35
C ASP A 453 -18.34 1.87 4.80
N VAL A 454 -18.96 2.42 3.76
CA VAL A 454 -18.59 3.67 3.09
C VAL A 454 -19.67 4.74 3.27
N THR A 455 -20.44 4.68 4.34
CA THR A 455 -21.45 5.68 4.66
C THR A 455 -20.82 7.05 4.89
N SER A 456 -21.35 8.07 4.22
CA SER A 456 -20.97 9.48 4.37
C SER A 456 -22.15 10.28 4.87
N VAL A 457 -21.96 11.12 5.90
CA VAL A 457 -23.01 12.00 6.44
C VAL A 457 -23.51 12.96 5.35
N THR A 458 -22.60 13.65 4.67
CA THR A 458 -22.91 14.48 3.50
C THR A 458 -23.55 13.67 2.37
N GLY A 459 -23.15 12.40 2.23
CA GLY A 459 -23.79 11.48 1.29
C GLY A 459 -25.26 11.21 1.60
N GLN A 460 -25.58 10.90 2.85
CA GLN A 460 -26.94 10.69 3.32
C GLN A 460 -27.81 11.93 3.17
N GLU A 461 -27.28 13.11 3.50
CA GLU A 461 -27.95 14.40 3.28
C GLU A 461 -28.30 14.62 1.80
N THR A 462 -27.40 14.26 0.89
CA THR A 462 -27.65 14.36 -0.56
C THR A 462 -28.79 13.43 -0.99
N TYR A 463 -28.80 12.18 -0.52
CA TYR A 463 -29.90 11.26 -0.84
C TYR A 463 -31.24 11.71 -0.25
N ASN A 464 -31.24 12.45 0.87
CA ASN A 464 -32.47 12.98 1.49
C ASN A 464 -33.22 13.99 0.59
N GLU A 465 -32.50 14.67 -0.31
CA GLU A 465 -33.06 15.61 -1.30
C GLU A 465 -33.88 14.90 -2.38
N LEU A 466 -33.72 13.58 -2.54
CA LEU A 466 -34.49 12.80 -3.51
C LEU A 466 -35.99 12.80 -3.15
N LYS A 467 -36.78 13.25 -4.12
CA LYS A 467 -38.25 13.19 -4.05
C LYS A 467 -38.74 11.81 -4.48
N PHE A 468 -39.65 11.23 -3.70
CA PHE A 468 -40.29 9.95 -3.99
C PHE A 468 -41.79 9.99 -3.66
N ASN A 469 -42.58 9.16 -4.34
CA ASN A 469 -43.98 8.96 -4.00
C ASN A 469 -44.11 7.88 -2.91
N ARG A 470 -44.82 8.19 -1.83
CA ARG A 470 -45.10 7.28 -0.71
C ARG A 470 -45.97 6.09 -1.10
N ASP A 471 -46.81 6.22 -2.12
CA ASP A 471 -47.66 5.10 -2.60
C ASP A 471 -46.83 3.91 -3.11
N ASN A 472 -45.59 4.18 -3.53
CA ASN A 472 -44.67 3.17 -4.04
C ASN A 472 -43.86 2.45 -2.94
N LEU A 473 -44.07 2.74 -1.65
CA LEU A 473 -43.33 2.10 -0.56
C LEU A 473 -43.56 0.59 -0.49
N SER A 474 -44.72 0.11 -0.93
CA SER A 474 -45.04 -1.32 -1.01
C SER A 474 -44.06 -2.09 -1.92
N HIS A 475 -43.48 -1.43 -2.94
CA HIS A 475 -42.49 -2.03 -3.83
C HIS A 475 -41.17 -2.36 -3.13
N LEU A 476 -40.87 -1.76 -1.97
CA LEU A 476 -39.63 -2.02 -1.24
C LEU A 476 -39.58 -3.41 -0.60
N ARG A 477 -40.73 -4.11 -0.50
CA ARG A 477 -40.82 -5.44 0.13
C ARG A 477 -39.88 -6.47 -0.50
N ILE A 478 -39.55 -6.34 -1.79
CA ILE A 478 -38.63 -7.25 -2.49
C ILE A 478 -37.19 -7.16 -1.97
N PHE A 479 -36.82 -6.05 -1.33
CA PHE A 479 -35.48 -5.82 -0.77
C PHE A 479 -35.39 -6.14 0.73
N GLY A 480 -36.52 -6.52 1.34
CA GLY A 480 -36.59 -6.91 2.74
C GLY A 480 -35.97 -8.29 2.97
N HIS A 481 -35.14 -8.42 4.01
CA HIS A 481 -34.52 -9.69 4.36
C HIS A 481 -35.56 -10.66 4.93
N PRO A 482 -35.63 -11.90 4.43
CA PRO A 482 -36.64 -12.85 4.85
C PRO A 482 -36.36 -13.33 6.29
N ARG A 483 -37.36 -13.17 7.17
CA ARG A 483 -37.28 -13.63 8.57
C ARG A 483 -37.67 -15.10 8.76
N ASN A 484 -38.44 -15.65 7.83
CA ASN A 484 -38.86 -17.06 7.84
C ASN A 484 -37.77 -18.02 7.33
N ARG A 485 -36.67 -17.48 6.79
CA ARG A 485 -35.50 -18.27 6.42
C ARG A 485 -34.50 -18.23 7.56
N ALA A 486 -33.94 -19.39 7.89
CA ALA A 486 -32.86 -19.48 8.85
C ALA A 486 -31.70 -18.55 8.42
N ALA A 487 -31.10 -17.87 9.39
CA ALA A 487 -29.81 -17.22 9.17
C ALA A 487 -28.79 -18.29 8.73
N SER A 488 -27.88 -17.94 7.82
CA SER A 488 -26.76 -18.85 7.51
C SER A 488 -25.84 -18.95 8.73
N ASN A 489 -25.23 -20.12 8.93
CA ASN A 489 -24.19 -20.32 9.96
C ASN A 489 -22.89 -19.62 9.53
N ILE A 490 -22.89 -18.29 9.49
CA ILE A 490 -21.66 -17.51 9.38
C ILE A 490 -21.00 -17.52 10.76
N HIS A 491 -19.89 -18.24 10.87
CA HIS A 491 -19.09 -18.27 12.08
C HIS A 491 -18.27 -16.98 12.18
N ILE A 492 -18.54 -16.21 13.23
CA ILE A 492 -17.74 -15.03 13.57
C ILE A 492 -16.42 -15.53 14.17
N VAL A 493 -15.31 -15.23 13.50
CA VAL A 493 -13.98 -15.60 13.97
C VAL A 493 -13.25 -14.33 14.38
N ARG A 494 -12.68 -14.35 15.58
CA ARG A 494 -11.88 -13.25 16.10
C ARG A 494 -10.43 -13.70 16.25
N PHE A 495 -9.51 -12.89 15.73
CA PHE A 495 -8.08 -13.15 15.95
C PHE A 495 -7.64 -12.62 17.31
N LYS A 496 -6.99 -13.47 18.12
CA LYS A 496 -6.42 -13.12 19.42
C LYS A 496 -5.05 -12.47 19.23
N TYR A 497 -4.96 -11.16 19.49
CA TYR A 497 -3.66 -10.53 19.74
C TYR A 497 -3.22 -10.82 21.17
N GLU A 498 -1.95 -11.17 21.37
CA GLU A 498 -1.32 -11.03 22.68
C GLU A 498 -1.30 -9.52 23.02
N GLU A 499 -2.22 -9.13 23.90
CA GLU A 499 -2.26 -7.85 24.62
C GLU A 499 -2.08 -6.55 23.79
N GLN A 500 -3.08 -6.18 22.97
CA GLN A 500 -3.27 -4.78 22.56
C GLN A 500 -4.41 -4.05 23.28
N ARG A 501 -5.10 -4.73 24.20
CA ARG A 501 -6.02 -4.05 25.10
C ARG A 501 -5.24 -3.54 26.29
N ILE A 502 -5.37 -2.25 26.57
CA ILE A 502 -4.91 -1.67 27.83
C ILE A 502 -5.60 -2.39 29.00
N GLU A 503 -6.84 -2.91 28.81
CA GLU A 503 -7.58 -3.69 29.82
C GLU A 503 -8.60 -4.65 29.18
N SER A 504 -8.81 -5.83 29.80
CA SER A 504 -9.94 -6.70 29.46
C SER A 504 -11.28 -6.02 29.78
N ARG A 505 -12.33 -6.28 29.00
CA ARG A 505 -13.70 -5.86 29.30
C ARG A 505 -14.54 -7.11 29.54
N TYR A 506 -15.39 -7.06 30.55
CA TYR A 506 -16.33 -8.11 30.90
C TYR A 506 -17.73 -7.64 30.54
N GLN A 507 -18.51 -8.51 29.91
CA GLN A 507 -19.93 -8.26 29.72
C GLN A 507 -20.60 -8.27 31.10
N LEU A 508 -21.18 -7.14 31.50
CA LEU A 508 -22.00 -7.05 32.68
C LEU A 508 -23.26 -6.28 32.32
N ARG A 509 -24.31 -7.03 31.95
CA ARG A 509 -25.61 -6.47 31.65
C ARG A 509 -26.42 -6.27 32.92
N THR A 510 -26.45 -5.06 33.44
CA THR A 510 -27.24 -4.72 34.63
C THR A 510 -27.91 -3.37 34.47
N GLN A 511 -29.00 -3.18 35.21
CA GLN A 511 -29.75 -1.95 35.20
C GLN A 511 -28.96 -0.86 35.94
N ILE A 512 -28.91 0.32 35.34
CA ILE A 512 -28.25 1.48 35.92
C ILE A 512 -29.17 2.70 35.96
N GLU A 513 -28.84 3.64 36.83
CA GLU A 513 -29.44 4.96 36.87
C GLU A 513 -28.36 6.02 36.68
N ALA A 514 -28.52 6.88 35.67
CA ALA A 514 -27.61 7.97 35.34
C ALA A 514 -28.23 9.32 35.73
N ARG A 515 -27.49 10.13 36.48
CA ARG A 515 -27.83 11.50 36.87
C ARG A 515 -26.85 12.47 36.22
N PHE A 516 -27.36 13.37 35.39
CA PHE A 516 -26.57 14.36 34.66
C PHE A 516 -26.64 15.74 35.34
N ASN A 517 -25.52 16.46 35.32
CA ASN A 517 -25.48 17.81 35.87
C ASN A 517 -26.45 18.76 35.16
N GLY A 518 -27.33 19.42 35.93
CA GLY A 518 -28.31 20.37 35.42
C GLY A 518 -29.68 19.77 35.07
N GLU A 519 -29.86 18.45 35.21
CA GLU A 519 -31.16 17.79 35.03
C GLU A 519 -31.63 17.15 36.35
N SER A 520 -32.90 17.38 36.73
CA SER A 520 -33.52 16.74 37.89
C SER A 520 -34.08 15.35 37.59
N THR A 521 -33.97 14.90 36.35
CA THR A 521 -34.52 13.61 35.89
C THR A 521 -33.46 12.53 35.93
N VAL A 522 -33.81 11.39 36.54
CA VAL A 522 -32.98 10.19 36.56
C VAL A 522 -33.19 9.42 35.26
N HIS A 523 -32.11 9.16 34.53
CA HIS A 523 -32.15 8.40 33.29
C HIS A 523 -31.88 6.93 33.60
N ARG A 524 -32.80 6.05 33.17
CA ARG A 524 -32.63 4.60 33.32
C ARG A 524 -31.94 4.04 32.10
N GLY A 525 -31.03 3.10 32.32
CA GLY A 525 -30.31 2.44 31.25
C GLY A 525 -29.82 1.04 31.63
N ILE A 526 -29.13 0.42 30.69
CA ILE A 526 -28.50 -0.87 30.84
C ILE A 526 -27.01 -0.71 30.57
N SER A 527 -26.16 -1.24 31.45
CA SER A 527 -24.73 -1.37 31.16
C SER A 527 -24.51 -2.50 30.17
N GLU A 528 -23.64 -2.32 29.20
CA GLU A 528 -23.34 -3.34 28.18
C GLU A 528 -22.00 -4.04 28.47
N ASP A 529 -20.97 -3.27 28.79
CA ASP A 529 -19.65 -3.79 29.15
C ASP A 529 -18.93 -2.92 30.19
N ILE A 530 -18.03 -3.55 30.96
CA ILE A 530 -17.24 -2.93 32.04
C ILE A 530 -15.77 -3.37 31.96
N SER A 531 -14.81 -2.45 32.14
CA SER A 531 -13.36 -2.75 32.10
C SER A 531 -12.74 -3.22 33.43
N VAL A 532 -11.62 -3.96 33.38
CA VAL A 532 -10.88 -4.51 34.55
C VAL A 532 -10.57 -3.49 35.63
N HIS A 533 -10.28 -2.24 35.28
CA HIS A 533 -10.02 -1.19 36.27
C HIS A 533 -11.14 -0.13 36.30
N GLY A 534 -12.38 -0.46 35.92
CA GLY A 534 -13.53 0.46 35.96
C GLY A 534 -13.47 1.65 34.99
N LEU A 535 -12.36 1.86 34.28
CA LEU A 535 -12.08 3.00 33.40
C LEU A 535 -13.04 3.19 32.22
N GLY A 536 -13.86 2.21 31.86
CA GLY A 536 -14.79 2.31 30.74
C GLY A 536 -16.10 1.58 31.03
N LEU A 537 -17.21 2.28 30.89
CA LEU A 537 -18.57 1.76 31.02
C LEU A 537 -19.38 2.19 29.79
N ARG A 538 -19.93 1.21 29.06
CA ARG A 538 -20.89 1.48 27.98
C ARG A 538 -22.30 1.35 28.52
N VAL A 539 -23.12 2.36 28.27
CA VAL A 539 -24.51 2.44 28.75
C VAL A 539 -25.43 2.70 27.58
N GLU A 540 -26.55 1.98 27.52
CA GLU A 540 -27.71 2.33 26.71
C GLU A 540 -28.80 2.92 27.60
N LEU A 541 -29.19 4.17 27.34
CA LEU A 541 -30.24 4.91 28.02
C LEU A 541 -31.58 4.70 27.34
N ALA A 542 -32.65 4.67 28.15
CA ALA A 542 -34.03 4.62 27.66
C ALA A 542 -34.50 5.94 27.00
N LYS A 543 -33.75 7.04 27.18
CA LYS A 543 -34.01 8.36 26.61
C LYS A 543 -32.70 8.97 26.12
N ASP A 544 -32.80 9.85 25.14
CA ASP A 544 -31.65 10.57 24.59
C ASP A 544 -31.04 11.54 25.63
N TYR A 545 -29.72 11.50 25.77
CA TYR A 545 -28.96 12.45 26.56
C TYR A 545 -28.90 13.80 25.84
N LYS A 546 -29.26 14.90 26.51
CA LYS A 546 -29.32 16.22 25.85
C LYS A 546 -28.04 17.05 25.96
N GLY A 547 -27.07 16.64 26.78
CA GLY A 547 -25.86 17.41 27.01
C GLY A 547 -24.75 17.22 25.96
N SER A 548 -23.56 17.72 26.28
CA SER A 548 -22.36 17.69 25.44
C SER A 548 -21.38 16.59 25.86
N LEU A 549 -20.45 16.27 24.96
CA LEU A 549 -19.21 15.56 25.34
C LEU A 549 -18.48 16.40 26.41
N GLU A 550 -17.82 15.73 27.36
CA GLU A 550 -17.17 16.32 28.56
C GLU A 550 -18.08 16.56 29.78
N GLY A 551 -19.35 16.12 29.76
CA GLY A 551 -20.21 16.15 30.94
C GLY A 551 -19.79 15.15 32.03
N ARG A 552 -19.91 15.55 33.31
CA ARG A 552 -19.88 14.61 34.45
C ARG A 552 -21.24 13.94 34.60
N VAL A 553 -21.22 12.66 34.94
CA VAL A 553 -22.41 11.85 35.19
C VAL A 553 -22.20 11.00 36.43
N GLU A 554 -23.18 11.01 37.32
CA GLU A 554 -23.24 10.10 38.44
C GLU A 554 -24.01 8.85 38.01
N VAL A 555 -23.41 7.68 38.20
CA VAL A 555 -23.97 6.38 37.83
C VAL A 555 -24.23 5.56 39.08
N ALA A 556 -25.46 5.07 39.21
CA ALA A 556 -25.87 4.14 40.24
C ALA A 556 -26.09 2.73 39.67
N PHE A 557 -25.71 1.71 40.44
CA PHE A 557 -25.96 0.29 40.15
C PHE A 557 -26.83 -0.36 41.23
N PRO A 558 -28.16 -0.12 41.26
CA PRO A 558 -29.03 -0.55 42.36
C PRO A 558 -28.96 -2.06 42.66
N ARG A 559 -28.96 -2.89 41.61
CA ARG A 559 -28.86 -4.36 41.76
C ARG A 559 -27.51 -4.84 42.28
N LEU A 560 -26.44 -4.11 41.99
CA LEU A 560 -25.12 -4.46 42.51
C LEU A 560 -24.95 -3.99 43.95
N GLN A 561 -25.62 -2.91 44.36
CA GLN A 561 -25.61 -2.41 45.73
C GLN A 561 -26.18 -3.44 46.71
N GLU A 562 -27.20 -4.21 46.32
CA GLU A 562 -27.79 -5.30 47.12
C GLU A 562 -26.80 -6.44 47.40
N ILE A 563 -25.77 -6.59 46.56
CA ILE A 563 -24.79 -7.68 46.60
C ILE A 563 -23.46 -7.20 47.19
N ALA A 564 -23.16 -5.91 47.05
CA ALA A 564 -21.88 -5.30 47.38
C ALA A 564 -21.98 -4.32 48.57
N ASN A 565 -22.37 -4.83 49.74
CA ASN A 565 -22.58 -4.01 50.95
C ASN A 565 -21.34 -3.25 51.46
N ASN A 566 -20.14 -3.64 51.01
CA ASN A 566 -18.88 -3.00 51.39
C ASN A 566 -18.49 -1.82 50.50
N TYR A 567 -19.25 -1.55 49.43
CA TYR A 567 -19.00 -0.49 48.45
C TYR A 567 -20.24 0.38 48.28
N ASP A 568 -20.04 1.69 48.12
CA ASP A 568 -21.08 2.58 47.63
C ASP A 568 -21.02 2.63 46.10
N VAL A 569 -21.98 1.95 45.46
CA VAL A 569 -22.14 1.88 44.00
C VAL A 569 -23.35 2.69 43.52
N MET A 570 -23.92 3.54 44.38
CA MET A 570 -25.06 4.40 44.07
C MET A 570 -24.65 5.80 43.61
N HIS A 571 -23.40 6.20 43.89
CA HIS A 571 -22.88 7.54 43.62
C HIS A 571 -21.55 7.53 42.85
N LEU A 572 -21.37 6.61 41.90
CA LEU A 572 -20.12 6.48 41.16
C LEU A 572 -19.96 7.61 40.14
N GLN A 573 -18.82 8.31 40.20
CA GLN A 573 -18.56 9.45 39.32
C GLN A 573 -17.86 9.04 38.03
N TYR A 574 -18.46 9.42 36.90
CA TYR A 574 -17.99 9.16 35.56
C TYR A 574 -17.95 10.44 34.71
N GLU A 575 -17.11 10.42 33.68
CA GLU A 575 -16.99 11.42 32.63
C GLU A 575 -17.53 10.82 31.32
N ILE A 576 -18.34 11.57 30.60
CA ILE A 576 -18.86 11.17 29.29
C ILE A 576 -17.76 11.40 28.26
N ILE A 577 -17.21 10.29 27.76
CA ILE A 577 -16.15 10.30 26.74
C ILE A 577 -16.70 10.18 25.32
N TYR A 578 -17.92 9.64 25.18
CA TYR A 578 -18.59 9.49 23.89
C TYR A 578 -20.10 9.37 24.08
N HIS A 579 -20.85 9.83 23.08
CA HIS A 579 -22.23 9.45 22.87
C HIS A 579 -22.44 9.13 21.38
N ASN A 580 -23.31 8.18 21.05
CA ASN A 580 -23.68 7.94 19.65
C ASN A 580 -24.51 9.10 19.08
N VAL A 581 -24.81 9.04 17.77
CA VAL A 581 -25.57 10.08 17.05
C VAL A 581 -26.96 10.31 17.65
N GLU A 582 -27.61 9.24 18.12
CA GLU A 582 -28.94 9.29 18.76
C GLU A 582 -28.88 9.69 20.25
N LYS A 583 -27.68 9.88 20.80
CA LYS A 583 -27.37 10.22 22.20
C LYS A 583 -27.99 9.29 23.26
N ASN A 584 -28.44 8.11 22.89
CA ASN A 584 -28.94 7.08 23.81
C ASN A 584 -27.84 6.11 24.25
N ILE A 585 -26.75 5.97 23.49
CA ILE A 585 -25.60 5.14 23.90
C ILE A 585 -24.49 6.07 24.36
N LEU A 586 -24.11 5.95 25.63
CA LEU A 586 -23.00 6.69 26.22
C LEU A 586 -21.83 5.76 26.50
N HIS A 587 -20.61 6.22 26.21
CA HIS A 587 -19.42 5.64 26.79
C HIS A 587 -18.92 6.58 27.89
N LEU A 588 -18.71 5.97 29.05
CA LEU A 588 -18.38 6.65 30.28
C LEU A 588 -16.99 6.16 30.71
N LYS A 589 -16.21 7.06 31.31
CA LYS A 589 -14.92 6.76 31.92
C LYS A 589 -14.94 7.19 33.38
N THR A 590 -14.39 6.39 34.29
CA THR A 590 -14.32 6.82 35.71
C THR A 590 -13.61 8.16 35.83
N ALA A 591 -14.13 9.03 36.68
CA ALA A 591 -13.51 10.30 37.00
C ALA A 591 -12.06 10.12 37.48
N THR A 592 -11.19 11.07 37.17
CA THR A 592 -9.78 11.04 37.59
C THR A 592 -9.62 11.41 39.07
N GLY A 593 -8.56 10.93 39.73
CA GLY A 593 -8.28 11.25 41.15
C GLY A 593 -9.07 10.42 42.17
N GLU A 594 -9.29 10.97 43.37
CA GLU A 594 -9.98 10.28 44.49
C GLU A 594 -11.47 10.02 44.17
N GLU A 595 -12.11 10.88 43.37
CA GLU A 595 -13.54 10.77 43.01
C GLU A 595 -13.88 9.46 42.25
N GLY A 596 -12.97 8.95 41.43
CA GLY A 596 -13.15 7.67 40.72
C GLY A 596 -12.58 6.45 41.44
N LYS A 597 -12.01 6.59 42.64
CA LYS A 597 -11.32 5.49 43.35
C LYS A 597 -12.29 4.40 43.83
N SER A 598 -13.47 4.78 44.31
CA SER A 598 -14.51 3.84 44.76
C SER A 598 -14.96 2.91 43.62
N ALA A 599 -15.25 3.47 42.44
CA ALA A 599 -15.64 2.71 41.26
C ALA A 599 -14.54 1.73 40.81
N ARG A 600 -13.28 2.18 40.78
CA ARG A 600 -12.14 1.35 40.38
C ARG A 600 -11.94 0.15 41.31
N ASN A 601 -11.97 0.38 42.62
CA ASN A 601 -11.80 -0.67 43.62
C ASN A 601 -12.95 -1.68 43.59
N PHE A 602 -14.20 -1.19 43.47
CA PHE A 602 -15.38 -2.04 43.38
C PHE A 602 -15.31 -2.98 42.18
N PHE A 603 -15.07 -2.45 40.98
CA PHE A 603 -15.04 -3.27 39.77
C PHE A 603 -13.82 -4.20 39.71
N GLU A 604 -12.67 -3.78 40.25
CA GLU A 604 -11.51 -4.67 40.39
C GLU A 604 -11.85 -5.89 41.27
N GLU A 605 -12.54 -5.69 42.40
CA GLU A 605 -12.94 -6.79 43.28
C GLU A 605 -14.09 -7.63 42.70
N LEU A 606 -15.09 -7.00 42.08
CA LEU A 606 -16.21 -7.67 41.41
C LEU A 606 -15.70 -8.63 40.34
N ILE A 607 -14.74 -8.18 39.55
CA ILE A 607 -14.12 -8.95 38.46
C ILE A 607 -13.24 -10.07 39.02
N LYS A 608 -12.43 -9.79 40.06
CA LYS A 608 -11.60 -10.82 40.73
C LYS A 608 -12.44 -11.95 41.32
N LYS A 609 -13.56 -11.62 42.00
CA LYS A 609 -14.43 -12.60 42.67
C LYS A 609 -15.31 -13.39 41.69
N ASN A 610 -15.79 -12.77 40.63
CA ASN A 610 -16.72 -13.40 39.69
C ASN A 610 -16.06 -13.90 38.40
N LYS A 611 -14.72 -13.99 38.36
CA LYS A 611 -13.94 -14.41 37.17
C LYS A 611 -14.36 -15.78 36.59
N ALA A 612 -14.94 -16.67 37.40
CA ALA A 612 -15.44 -17.97 36.98
C ALA A 612 -16.90 -17.95 36.45
N ASN A 613 -17.70 -16.95 36.81
CA ASN A 613 -19.13 -16.82 36.45
C ASN A 613 -19.39 -15.72 35.40
N LEU A 614 -18.50 -14.74 35.29
CA LEU A 614 -18.47 -13.83 34.16
C LEU A 614 -18.10 -14.67 32.95
N LYS A 615 -19.03 -14.82 32.00
CA LYS A 615 -18.73 -15.39 30.68
C LYS A 615 -17.56 -14.59 30.11
N VAL A 616 -16.36 -15.14 30.23
CA VAL A 616 -15.26 -14.79 29.34
C VAL A 616 -15.84 -15.02 27.96
N ASP A 617 -15.77 -14.00 27.08
CA ASP A 617 -16.10 -14.16 25.65
C ASP A 617 -15.53 -15.52 25.24
N ASN A 618 -16.41 -16.48 24.92
CA ASN A 618 -16.01 -17.88 24.71
C ASN A 618 -15.28 -17.92 23.35
N ASP A 619 -14.05 -17.41 23.34
CA ASP A 619 -13.14 -17.35 22.20
C ASP A 619 -12.49 -18.74 21.97
N GLU A 620 -13.22 -19.84 22.22
CA GLU A 620 -12.76 -21.16 21.83
C GLU A 620 -12.88 -21.24 20.30
N GLU A 621 -11.74 -21.22 19.61
CA GLU A 621 -11.71 -21.45 18.18
C GLU A 621 -12.25 -22.86 17.91
N GLU A 622 -13.22 -22.98 16.99
CA GLU A 622 -13.79 -24.29 16.58
C GLU A 622 -12.70 -25.31 16.20
N VAL A 623 -11.61 -24.78 15.60
CA VAL A 623 -10.37 -25.49 15.32
C VAL A 623 -9.22 -24.56 15.66
N GLU A 624 -8.25 -25.05 16.43
CA GLU A 624 -7.02 -24.32 16.77
C GLU A 624 -6.30 -23.81 15.51
N GLY A 625 -5.96 -22.53 15.51
CA GLY A 625 -5.26 -21.84 14.42
C GLY A 625 -6.19 -21.25 13.35
N MET A 626 -7.52 -21.36 13.50
CA MET A 626 -8.48 -20.85 12.52
C MET A 626 -8.38 -19.34 12.35
N GLY A 627 -8.30 -18.57 13.44
CA GLY A 627 -8.17 -17.11 13.37
C GLY A 627 -6.88 -16.70 12.65
N GLN A 628 -5.77 -17.37 12.93
CA GLN A 628 -4.50 -17.11 12.26
C GLN A 628 -4.59 -17.43 10.76
N ALA A 629 -5.14 -18.60 10.39
CA ALA A 629 -5.27 -19.02 9.00
C ALA A 629 -6.10 -18.02 8.17
N LEU A 630 -7.27 -17.60 8.66
CA LEU A 630 -8.11 -16.62 7.99
C LEU A 630 -7.41 -15.26 7.85
N ARG A 631 -6.67 -14.82 8.88
CA ARG A 631 -5.88 -13.59 8.85
C ARG A 631 -4.79 -13.64 7.78
N CYS A 632 -4.07 -14.75 7.69
CA CYS A 632 -3.05 -15.00 6.66
C CYS A 632 -3.62 -14.87 5.25
N ILE A 633 -4.75 -15.53 5.00
CA ILE A 633 -5.46 -15.49 3.71
C ILE A 633 -5.91 -14.06 3.40
N ASN A 634 -6.53 -13.37 4.36
CA ASN A 634 -7.00 -11.99 4.16
C ASN A 634 -5.86 -11.02 3.84
N ALA A 635 -4.75 -11.10 4.57
CA ALA A 635 -3.59 -10.22 4.36
C ALA A 635 -3.02 -10.34 2.92
N ARG A 636 -2.99 -11.55 2.35
CA ARG A 636 -2.53 -11.80 0.97
C ARG A 636 -3.53 -11.36 -0.11
N ASN A 637 -4.75 -10.98 0.27
CA ASN A 637 -5.82 -10.58 -0.64
C ASN A 637 -6.38 -9.18 -0.31
N ALA A 638 -5.51 -8.26 0.08
CA ALA A 638 -5.89 -6.87 0.35
C ALA A 638 -6.49 -6.18 -0.90
N THR A 639 -7.58 -5.43 -0.68
CA THR A 639 -8.36 -4.78 -1.74
C THR A 639 -8.23 -3.27 -1.78
N SER A 640 -7.81 -2.64 -0.69
CA SER A 640 -7.72 -1.17 -0.55
C SER A 640 -6.28 -0.70 -0.39
N LEU A 641 -5.92 0.43 -1.03
CA LEU A 641 -4.64 1.07 -0.74
C LEU A 641 -4.56 1.49 0.74
N SER A 642 -3.52 1.06 1.45
CA SER A 642 -3.35 1.36 2.88
C SER A 642 -1.91 1.75 3.17
N PHE A 643 -1.66 2.68 4.09
CA PHE A 643 -0.30 3.09 4.44
C PHE A 643 -0.09 3.29 5.95
N LEU A 644 1.13 3.00 6.39
CA LEU A 644 1.59 3.22 7.77
C LEU A 644 2.31 4.55 7.90
N MET A 645 2.21 5.15 9.07
CA MET A 645 2.86 6.40 9.41
C MET A 645 3.69 6.28 10.67
N SER A 646 4.94 6.72 10.60
CA SER A 646 5.76 6.92 11.78
C SER A 646 5.53 8.32 12.35
N LYS A 647 5.77 8.45 13.65
CA LYS A 647 5.84 9.76 14.32
C LYS A 647 7.30 10.19 14.44
N GLU A 648 7.63 11.31 13.82
CA GLU A 648 8.93 11.97 13.93
C GLU A 648 8.75 13.36 14.55
N GLY A 649 9.00 13.46 15.85
CA GLY A 649 8.70 14.67 16.63
C GLY A 649 7.19 14.96 16.65
N VAL A 650 6.77 16.05 16.02
CA VAL A 650 5.36 16.47 15.94
C VAL A 650 4.70 16.03 14.62
N ARG A 651 5.50 15.59 13.63
CA ARG A 651 5.02 15.27 12.29
C ARG A 651 4.83 13.77 12.10
N TYR A 652 3.94 13.45 11.16
CA TYR A 652 3.71 12.10 10.69
C TYR A 652 4.21 11.98 9.26
N THR A 653 4.98 10.93 8.99
CA THR A 653 5.51 10.63 7.65
C THR A 653 5.11 9.22 7.26
N PRO A 654 4.67 9.00 6.01
CA PRO A 654 4.36 7.66 5.55
C PRO A 654 5.65 6.83 5.47
N GLN A 655 5.56 5.53 5.75
CA GLN A 655 6.73 4.64 5.78
C GLN A 655 6.63 3.47 4.78
N ALA A 656 5.44 2.87 4.68
CA ALA A 656 5.17 1.73 3.83
C ALA A 656 3.70 1.74 3.42
N CYS A 657 3.42 1.18 2.24
CA CYS A 657 2.08 1.12 1.68
C CYS A 657 1.78 -0.28 1.13
N ILE A 658 0.52 -0.68 1.16
CA ILE A 658 -0.02 -1.81 0.41
C ILE A 658 -0.92 -1.23 -0.66
N VAL A 659 -0.84 -1.79 -1.87
CA VAL A 659 -1.74 -1.45 -2.98
C VAL A 659 -2.74 -2.59 -3.13
N GLY A 660 -4.02 -2.27 -3.17
CA GLY A 660 -5.09 -3.25 -3.34
C GLY A 660 -5.18 -3.75 -4.78
N LYS A 661 -5.56 -5.03 -4.97
CA LYS A 661 -5.71 -5.62 -6.31
C LYS A 661 -6.83 -4.99 -7.15
N GLN A 662 -7.86 -4.41 -6.50
CA GLN A 662 -9.08 -3.90 -7.15
C GLN A 662 -9.24 -2.37 -7.02
N ASP A 663 -8.11 -1.64 -6.96
CA ASP A 663 -8.09 -0.19 -6.68
C ASP A 663 -7.35 0.60 -7.77
N GLU A 664 -7.74 0.40 -9.04
CA GLU A 664 -7.00 0.91 -10.22
C GLU A 664 -6.86 2.45 -10.22
N ARG A 665 -7.93 3.18 -9.88
CA ARG A 665 -7.91 4.66 -9.86
C ARG A 665 -6.95 5.20 -8.82
N ILE A 666 -7.04 4.71 -7.58
CA ILE A 666 -6.15 5.14 -6.49
C ILE A 666 -4.71 4.68 -6.77
N THR A 667 -4.52 3.48 -7.32
CA THR A 667 -3.21 2.98 -7.74
C THR A 667 -2.59 3.90 -8.78
N THR A 668 -3.35 4.28 -9.81
CA THR A 668 -2.87 5.17 -10.87
C THR A 668 -2.55 6.56 -10.32
N LEU A 669 -3.46 7.13 -9.52
CA LEU A 669 -3.29 8.41 -8.85
C LEU A 669 -1.99 8.46 -8.03
N THR A 670 -1.68 7.38 -7.30
CA THR A 670 -0.54 7.33 -6.38
C THR A 670 0.76 6.90 -7.06
N THR A 671 0.73 6.18 -8.18
CA THR A 671 1.94 5.68 -8.86
C THR A 671 2.44 6.59 -9.98
N GLN A 672 1.59 7.44 -10.58
CA GLN A 672 1.93 8.32 -11.72
C GLN A 672 3.21 9.17 -11.48
N TYR A 673 3.42 9.63 -10.24
CA TYR A 673 4.54 10.49 -9.85
C TYR A 673 5.51 9.79 -8.88
N ALA A 674 5.61 8.47 -8.97
CA ALA A 674 6.51 7.66 -8.14
C ALA A 674 7.40 6.76 -9.02
N GLU A 675 8.53 6.33 -8.45
CA GLU A 675 9.38 5.30 -9.07
C GLU A 675 8.67 3.94 -9.03
N ARG A 676 9.07 3.01 -9.91
CA ARG A 676 8.51 1.66 -9.93
C ARG A 676 8.63 0.99 -8.55
N GLY A 677 7.52 0.46 -8.04
CA GLY A 677 7.45 -0.18 -6.72
C GLY A 677 7.33 0.80 -5.54
N LYS A 678 7.03 2.08 -5.82
CA LYS A 678 6.70 3.09 -4.82
C LYS A 678 5.37 3.77 -5.17
N VAL A 679 4.79 4.42 -4.16
CA VAL A 679 3.63 5.30 -4.30
C VAL A 679 3.96 6.68 -3.75
N ASN A 680 3.35 7.73 -4.31
CA ASN A 680 3.48 9.11 -3.88
C ASN A 680 2.21 9.53 -3.13
N LEU A 681 2.33 9.71 -1.82
CA LEU A 681 1.22 10.08 -0.94
C LEU A 681 1.22 11.58 -0.60
N GLU A 682 2.10 12.39 -1.19
CA GLU A 682 2.31 13.79 -0.78
C GLU A 682 1.01 14.62 -0.81
N PHE A 683 0.07 14.34 -1.71
CA PHE A 683 -1.21 15.06 -1.78
C PHE A 683 -2.05 14.96 -0.50
N LEU A 684 -1.89 13.90 0.31
CA LEU A 684 -2.54 13.75 1.61
C LEU A 684 -1.84 14.55 2.73
N PHE A 685 -0.62 15.03 2.48
CA PHE A 685 0.22 15.76 3.43
C PHE A 685 0.49 17.21 3.03
N ARG A 686 0.02 17.66 1.86
CA ARG A 686 0.03 19.06 1.43
C ARG A 686 -0.91 19.88 2.31
N ASP A 687 -0.44 21.04 2.78
CA ASP A 687 -1.35 22.19 2.90
C ASP A 687 -0.60 23.53 2.83
N ARG A 688 -1.11 24.46 2.02
CA ARG A 688 -0.61 25.84 1.89
C ARG A 688 -1.62 26.88 2.42
N LYS A 689 -2.83 26.49 2.82
CA LYS A 689 -3.91 27.43 3.20
C LYS A 689 -4.69 27.06 4.47
N GLN A 690 -4.35 25.98 5.19
CA GLN A 690 -4.90 25.67 6.52
C GLN A 690 -3.78 25.47 7.55
N ASP A 691 -4.08 25.73 8.83
CA ASP A 691 -3.13 25.57 9.95
C ASP A 691 -2.71 24.11 10.24
N SER A 692 -3.34 23.10 9.60
CA SER A 692 -3.00 21.69 9.78
C SER A 692 -3.29 20.83 8.53
N PRO A 693 -2.30 20.09 7.97
CA PRO A 693 -2.50 19.15 6.85
C PRO A 693 -3.53 18.04 7.12
N PHE A 694 -4.20 17.52 6.08
CA PHE A 694 -5.28 16.51 6.17
C PHE A 694 -5.00 15.37 7.16
N VAL A 695 -3.86 14.69 6.98
CA VAL A 695 -3.47 13.58 7.85
C VAL A 695 -3.12 14.06 9.26
N GLN A 696 -2.51 15.24 9.41
CA GLN A 696 -2.13 15.76 10.72
C GLN A 696 -3.35 16.21 11.54
N SER A 697 -4.30 16.92 10.91
CA SER A 697 -5.57 17.27 11.56
C SER A 697 -6.37 16.02 11.87
N GLY A 698 -6.37 15.06 10.95
CA GLY A 698 -7.08 13.81 11.12
C GLY A 698 -6.56 12.99 12.30
N ILE A 699 -5.24 12.83 12.43
CA ILE A 699 -4.66 12.09 13.57
C ILE A 699 -4.86 12.84 14.89
N LYS A 700 -4.85 14.18 14.89
CA LYS A 700 -5.20 14.96 16.09
C LYS A 700 -6.63 14.69 16.53
N ALA A 701 -7.59 14.66 15.59
CA ALA A 701 -8.99 14.33 15.87
C ALA A 701 -9.13 12.89 16.39
N VAL A 702 -8.52 11.91 15.73
CA VAL A 702 -8.52 10.50 16.19
C VAL A 702 -8.00 10.36 17.61
N LYS A 703 -6.94 11.10 17.96
CA LYS A 703 -6.38 11.07 19.32
C LYS A 703 -7.25 11.76 20.37
N LEU A 704 -7.91 12.84 19.98
CA LEU A 704 -8.80 13.60 20.85
C LEU A 704 -10.08 12.81 21.14
N GLU A 705 -10.68 12.25 20.09
CA GLU A 705 -11.95 11.52 20.14
C GLU A 705 -11.78 10.03 20.47
N ASN A 706 -10.55 9.51 20.38
CA ASN A 706 -10.22 8.10 20.52
C ASN A 706 -11.05 7.19 19.59
N MET A 707 -11.39 7.69 18.39
CA MET A 707 -12.20 6.99 17.39
C MET A 707 -11.57 7.03 16.00
N PRO A 708 -11.80 6.00 15.16
CA PRO A 708 -11.44 6.05 13.75
C PRO A 708 -12.08 7.26 13.06
N LEU A 709 -11.26 8.09 12.44
CA LEU A 709 -11.77 9.18 11.62
C LEU A 709 -12.14 8.63 10.25
N ARG A 710 -13.34 8.95 9.77
CA ARG A 710 -13.82 8.63 8.42
C ARG A 710 -14.15 9.92 7.69
N GLN A 711 -13.41 10.24 6.64
CA GLN A 711 -13.64 11.45 5.86
C GLN A 711 -13.62 11.17 4.37
N GLU A 712 -14.48 11.87 3.64
CA GLU A 712 -14.59 11.77 2.19
C GLU A 712 -13.81 12.90 1.51
N LEU A 713 -12.95 12.53 0.57
CA LEU A 713 -12.09 13.42 -0.20
C LEU A 713 -12.42 13.35 -1.68
N PHE A 714 -12.72 14.52 -2.27
CA PHE A 714 -12.94 14.68 -3.71
C PHE A 714 -11.64 15.14 -4.36
N ILE A 715 -11.25 14.50 -5.46
CA ILE A 715 -9.97 14.70 -6.12
C ILE A 715 -10.21 14.94 -7.61
N SER A 716 -9.67 16.04 -8.11
CA SER A 716 -9.47 16.25 -9.54
C SER A 716 -8.07 15.76 -9.91
N PHE A 717 -8.00 14.80 -10.84
CA PHE A 717 -6.76 14.21 -11.30
C PHE A 717 -6.54 14.46 -12.80
N ASP A 718 -5.45 15.14 -13.12
CA ASP A 718 -5.04 15.50 -14.48
C ASP A 718 -3.65 14.94 -14.77
N ALA A 719 -3.61 13.75 -15.38
CA ALA A 719 -2.38 13.03 -15.69
C ALA A 719 -1.51 13.71 -16.77
N SER A 720 -2.03 14.71 -17.49
CA SER A 720 -1.27 15.45 -18.49
C SER A 720 -0.25 16.42 -17.89
N GLN A 721 -0.45 16.79 -16.62
CA GLN A 721 0.41 17.74 -15.91
C GLN A 721 1.72 17.07 -15.50
N LYS A 722 2.84 17.78 -15.67
CA LYS A 722 4.15 17.29 -15.22
C LYS A 722 4.34 17.41 -13.71
N GLU A 723 3.73 18.43 -13.10
CA GLU A 723 3.87 18.68 -11.67
C GLU A 723 2.75 18.01 -10.85
N PRO A 724 3.08 17.17 -9.85
CA PRO A 724 2.09 16.49 -9.00
C PRO A 724 1.11 17.46 -8.30
N ARG A 725 1.55 18.70 -8.05
CA ARG A 725 0.77 19.75 -7.36
C ARG A 725 -0.34 20.33 -8.21
N MET A 726 -0.09 20.43 -9.51
CA MET A 726 -1.10 20.86 -10.47
C MET A 726 -1.99 19.69 -10.87
N ALA A 727 -1.43 18.49 -10.96
CA ALA A 727 -2.12 17.27 -11.37
C ALA A 727 -3.18 16.78 -10.39
N ILE A 728 -2.91 16.85 -9.08
CA ILE A 728 -3.74 16.24 -8.03
C ILE A 728 -4.26 17.35 -7.12
N ILE A 729 -5.56 17.64 -7.23
CA ILE A 729 -6.24 18.67 -6.43
C ILE A 729 -7.26 18.00 -5.50
N PRO A 730 -6.90 17.73 -4.24
CA PRO A 730 -7.79 17.17 -3.23
C PRO A 730 -8.59 18.25 -2.48
N ARG A 731 -9.86 17.96 -2.16
CA ARG A 731 -10.73 18.79 -1.32
C ARG A 731 -11.73 17.94 -0.52
N TYR A 732 -11.92 18.24 0.76
CA TYR A 732 -12.93 17.55 1.57
C TYR A 732 -14.34 17.80 1.08
N SER A 733 -15.18 16.76 1.07
CA SER A 733 -16.58 16.89 0.63
C SER A 733 -17.40 17.83 1.53
N HIS A 734 -17.11 17.92 2.83
CA HIS A 734 -17.79 18.83 3.75
C HIS A 734 -17.36 20.31 3.62
N LYS A 735 -16.28 20.61 2.86
CA LYS A 735 -15.80 22.00 2.62
C LYS A 735 -16.46 22.68 1.43
N PHE A 736 -17.45 22.04 0.81
CA PHE A 736 -18.32 22.65 -0.20
C PHE A 736 -19.60 23.14 0.49
N GLU A 737 -20.08 24.31 0.08
CA GLU A 737 -21.25 24.95 0.72
C GLU A 737 -22.56 24.29 0.30
N SER A 738 -22.62 23.74 -0.92
CA SER A 738 -23.84 23.14 -1.47
C SER A 738 -23.56 21.91 -2.36
N ASN A 739 -24.60 21.11 -2.58
CA ASN A 739 -24.55 19.97 -3.51
C ASN A 739 -24.34 20.41 -4.96
N GLU A 740 -24.74 21.63 -5.33
CA GLU A 740 -24.47 22.21 -6.65
C GLU A 740 -22.97 22.47 -6.85
N GLN A 741 -22.28 23.02 -5.85
CA GLN A 741 -20.83 23.22 -5.90
C GLN A 741 -20.07 21.88 -6.00
N ARG A 742 -20.54 20.86 -5.27
CA ARG A 742 -20.00 19.49 -5.36
C ARG A 742 -20.15 18.93 -6.77
N ARG A 743 -21.36 19.05 -7.35
CA ARG A 743 -21.63 18.59 -8.72
C ARG A 743 -20.81 19.35 -9.77
N ALA A 744 -20.61 20.66 -9.59
CA ALA A 744 -19.77 21.48 -10.46
C ALA A 744 -18.31 21.02 -10.42
N PHE A 745 -17.76 20.80 -9.22
CA PHE A 745 -16.39 20.28 -9.06
C PHE A 745 -16.20 18.92 -9.74
N ILE A 746 -17.17 18.01 -9.58
CA ILE A 746 -17.12 16.69 -10.23
C ILE A 746 -17.06 16.84 -11.76
N ARG A 747 -17.94 17.67 -12.35
CA ARG A 747 -17.95 17.91 -13.80
C ARG A 747 -16.64 18.51 -14.29
N GLU A 748 -16.12 19.53 -13.59
CA GLU A 748 -14.84 20.15 -13.94
C GLU A 748 -13.69 19.14 -13.89
N ALA A 749 -13.66 18.30 -12.85
CA ALA A 749 -12.66 17.25 -12.71
C ALA A 749 -12.72 16.21 -13.85
N MET A 750 -13.92 15.78 -14.26
CA MET A 750 -14.12 14.84 -15.37
C MET A 750 -13.78 15.46 -16.74
N VAL A 751 -13.97 16.77 -16.91
CA VAL A 751 -13.57 17.48 -18.15
C VAL A 751 -12.06 17.61 -18.22
N ARG A 752 -11.43 17.97 -17.10
CA ARG A 752 -9.99 18.19 -17.01
C ARG A 752 -9.18 16.89 -17.13
N GLY A 753 -9.71 15.78 -16.62
CA GLY A 753 -9.03 14.49 -16.64
C GLY A 753 -9.94 13.41 -16.06
N GLN A 754 -9.72 13.08 -14.79
CA GLN A 754 -10.47 12.07 -14.05
C GLN A 754 -10.92 12.63 -12.70
N PHE A 755 -12.17 12.37 -12.34
CA PHE A 755 -12.64 12.57 -10.97
C PHE A 755 -12.40 11.31 -10.15
N VAL A 756 -11.84 11.46 -8.95
CA VAL A 756 -11.65 10.37 -7.99
C VAL A 756 -12.21 10.81 -6.64
N ALA A 757 -12.98 9.94 -5.99
CA ALA A 757 -13.45 10.15 -4.63
C ALA A 757 -12.97 9.02 -3.73
N ILE A 758 -12.39 9.38 -2.59
CA ILE A 758 -11.75 8.44 -1.67
C ILE A 758 -12.34 8.63 -0.27
N HIS A 759 -12.76 7.54 0.35
CA HIS A 759 -12.96 7.47 1.79
C HIS A 759 -11.61 7.23 2.47
N VAL A 760 -11.15 8.25 3.20
CA VAL A 760 -9.95 8.20 4.01
C VAL A 760 -10.35 7.78 5.42
N MET A 761 -9.93 6.58 5.82
CA MET A 761 -10.01 6.16 7.20
C MET A 761 -8.66 6.29 7.88
N LEU A 762 -8.64 6.90 9.06
CA LEU A 762 -7.43 7.10 9.87
C LEU A 762 -7.63 6.50 11.27
N THR A 763 -6.66 5.72 11.72
CA THR A 763 -6.62 5.19 13.08
C THR A 763 -5.20 5.32 13.66
N THR A 764 -5.10 5.42 14.99
CA THR A 764 -3.81 5.30 15.70
C THR A 764 -3.42 3.83 15.79
N THR A 765 -2.13 3.51 15.94
CA THR A 765 -1.70 2.11 16.12
C THR A 765 -1.38 1.82 17.59
N GLY A 766 -1.46 0.54 17.96
CA GLY A 766 -1.03 0.04 19.27
C GLY A 766 0.47 -0.23 19.35
N LYS A 767 0.91 -0.88 20.44
CA LYS A 767 2.28 -1.38 20.57
C LYS A 767 2.51 -2.55 19.60
N PRO A 768 3.72 -2.70 19.01
CA PRO A 768 4.01 -3.85 18.17
C PRO A 768 3.94 -5.14 18.97
N ASP A 769 3.44 -6.19 18.34
CA ASP A 769 3.60 -7.56 18.80
C ASP A 769 4.96 -8.10 18.34
N LEU A 770 5.84 -8.35 19.31
CA LEU A 770 7.19 -8.85 19.07
C LEU A 770 7.24 -10.39 19.07
N THR A 771 6.26 -11.09 19.65
CA THR A 771 6.36 -12.55 19.85
C THR A 771 6.34 -13.29 18.52
N MET A 772 5.49 -12.84 17.58
CA MET A 772 5.43 -13.35 16.21
C MET A 772 6.73 -13.16 15.41
N LEU A 773 7.53 -12.14 15.74
CA LEU A 773 8.75 -11.76 15.02
C LEU A 773 10.03 -12.17 15.73
N GLN A 774 9.93 -12.56 17.00
CA GLN A 774 11.08 -12.77 17.88
C GLN A 774 12.11 -13.72 17.28
N THR A 775 11.65 -14.81 16.65
CA THR A 775 12.56 -15.82 16.09
C THR A 775 13.40 -15.26 14.93
N GLU A 776 12.79 -14.48 14.03
CA GLU A 776 13.49 -13.85 12.90
C GLU A 776 14.33 -12.66 13.35
N ILE A 777 13.84 -11.84 14.29
CA ILE A 777 14.61 -10.75 14.89
C ILE A 777 15.85 -11.29 15.60
N ASN A 778 15.72 -12.35 16.39
CA ASN A 778 16.86 -13.00 17.06
C ASN A 778 17.89 -13.49 16.04
N TYR A 779 17.43 -14.10 14.94
CA TYR A 779 18.30 -14.53 13.86
C TYR A 779 19.07 -13.34 13.24
N VAL A 780 18.39 -12.21 12.98
CA VAL A 780 19.06 -11.00 12.48
C VAL A 780 20.03 -10.42 13.52
N THR A 781 19.67 -10.42 14.80
CA THR A 781 20.52 -9.94 15.90
C THR A 781 21.83 -10.71 16.00
N MET A 782 21.81 -12.02 15.79
CA MET A 782 23.01 -12.86 15.81
C MET A 782 24.07 -12.44 14.79
N TYR A 783 23.66 -11.93 13.62
CA TYR A 783 24.58 -11.56 12.53
C TYR A 783 24.74 -10.05 12.31
N ALA A 784 23.73 -9.25 12.62
CA ALA A 784 23.75 -7.79 12.48
C ALA A 784 22.86 -7.10 13.52
N MET A 785 23.35 -6.99 14.75
CA MET A 785 22.69 -6.29 15.86
C MET A 785 22.23 -4.86 15.50
N HIS A 786 23.01 -4.09 14.73
CA HIS A 786 22.60 -2.74 14.30
C HIS A 786 21.33 -2.76 13.44
N ARG A 787 21.21 -3.73 12.52
CA ARG A 787 20.02 -3.87 11.66
C ARG A 787 18.80 -4.31 12.45
N ALA A 788 18.96 -5.20 13.43
CA ALA A 788 17.88 -5.58 14.33
C ALA A 788 17.37 -4.38 15.14
N ARG A 789 18.26 -3.59 15.74
CA ARG A 789 17.89 -2.35 16.47
C ARG A 789 17.20 -1.33 15.57
N GLU A 790 17.65 -1.17 14.33
CA GLU A 790 16.97 -0.31 13.34
C GLU A 790 15.54 -0.79 13.05
N LEU A 791 15.34 -2.10 12.87
CA LEU A 791 14.02 -2.69 12.63
C LEU A 791 13.10 -2.51 13.82
N GLU A 792 13.57 -2.82 15.03
CA GLU A 792 12.81 -2.59 16.26
C GLU A 792 12.43 -1.11 16.41
N LYS A 793 13.39 -0.19 16.25
CA LYS A 793 13.11 1.25 16.32
C LYS A 793 12.06 1.69 15.31
N LYS A 794 12.11 1.15 14.08
CA LYS A 794 11.11 1.42 13.04
C LYS A 794 9.74 0.85 13.39
N MET A 795 9.68 -0.34 13.98
CA MET A 795 8.42 -0.92 14.45
C MET A 795 7.78 -0.03 15.51
N TRP A 796 8.54 0.37 16.52
CA TRP A 796 8.06 1.21 17.62
C TRP A 796 7.71 2.65 17.20
N SER A 797 8.23 3.14 16.07
CA SER A 797 7.92 4.50 15.59
C SER A 797 6.57 4.60 14.88
N ILE A 798 5.98 3.48 14.46
CA ILE A 798 4.67 3.42 13.80
C ILE A 798 3.59 3.84 14.79
N ALA A 799 2.87 4.90 14.46
CA ALA A 799 1.92 5.54 15.37
C ALA A 799 0.51 5.70 14.80
N ALA A 800 0.34 5.53 13.49
CA ALA A 800 -0.95 5.61 12.83
C ALA A 800 -0.96 4.78 11.54
N CYS A 801 -2.14 4.36 11.11
CA CYS A 801 -2.37 3.76 9.81
C CYS A 801 -3.58 4.41 9.12
N SER A 802 -3.59 4.36 7.79
CA SER A 802 -4.69 4.83 6.97
C SER A 802 -5.10 3.78 5.95
N HIS A 803 -6.41 3.69 5.72
CA HIS A 803 -7.02 2.88 4.68
C HIS A 803 -7.77 3.81 3.73
N LEU A 804 -7.51 3.69 2.43
CA LEU A 804 -8.13 4.46 1.37
C LEU A 804 -9.08 3.56 0.59
N VAL A 805 -10.33 3.97 0.46
CA VAL A 805 -11.35 3.18 -0.25
C VAL A 805 -11.92 4.02 -1.39
N ASP A 806 -11.81 3.53 -2.62
CA ASP A 806 -12.43 4.18 -3.78
C ASP A 806 -13.96 4.11 -3.66
N VAL A 807 -14.59 5.28 -3.62
CA VAL A 807 -16.06 5.48 -3.59
C VAL A 807 -16.55 6.28 -4.80
N THR A 808 -15.71 6.48 -5.81
CA THR A 808 -15.99 7.32 -6.99
C THR A 808 -17.30 6.98 -7.67
N ASP A 809 -17.57 5.69 -7.93
CA ASP A 809 -18.80 5.26 -8.60
C ASP A 809 -20.05 5.59 -7.76
N GLU A 810 -20.01 5.36 -6.44
CA GLU A 810 -21.08 5.74 -5.51
C GLU A 810 -21.31 7.25 -5.51
N VAL A 811 -20.25 8.05 -5.50
CA VAL A 811 -20.34 9.51 -5.52
C VAL A 811 -20.98 9.99 -6.82
N LEU A 812 -20.58 9.44 -7.96
CA LEU A 812 -21.17 9.77 -9.24
C LEU A 812 -22.67 9.40 -9.30
N ILE A 813 -23.04 8.25 -8.74
CA ILE A 813 -24.44 7.84 -8.58
C ILE A 813 -25.20 8.86 -7.74
N ARG A 814 -24.66 9.23 -6.59
CA ARG A 814 -25.25 10.17 -5.62
C ARG A 814 -25.59 11.53 -6.24
N TYR A 815 -24.74 12.05 -7.12
CA TYR A 815 -24.95 13.34 -7.81
C TYR A 815 -25.66 13.22 -9.18
N GLY A 816 -26.21 12.04 -9.48
CA GLY A 816 -27.05 11.82 -10.66
C GLY A 816 -26.30 11.91 -11.99
N PHE A 817 -25.05 11.41 -12.03
CA PHE A 817 -24.34 11.17 -13.28
C PHE A 817 -24.82 9.87 -13.92
N THR A 818 -24.81 9.82 -15.25
CA THR A 818 -25.31 8.63 -15.98
C THR A 818 -24.30 7.49 -15.92
N MET A 819 -24.74 6.26 -16.20
CA MET A 819 -23.81 5.12 -16.30
C MET A 819 -22.74 5.34 -17.38
N GLN A 820 -23.08 6.05 -18.46
CA GLN A 820 -22.11 6.43 -19.50
C GLN A 820 -21.02 7.36 -18.94
N ASP A 821 -21.40 8.35 -18.12
CA ASP A 821 -20.44 9.25 -17.45
C ASP A 821 -19.52 8.47 -16.49
N ILE A 822 -20.09 7.54 -15.72
CA ILE A 822 -19.35 6.70 -14.77
C ILE A 822 -18.33 5.83 -15.51
N THR A 823 -18.75 5.16 -16.59
CA THR A 823 -17.86 4.35 -17.42
C THR A 823 -16.79 5.21 -18.09
N ALA A 824 -17.15 6.39 -18.62
CA ALA A 824 -16.18 7.31 -19.22
C ALA A 824 -15.13 7.81 -18.23
N ASN A 825 -15.50 7.98 -16.95
CA ASN A 825 -14.57 8.36 -15.88
C ASN A 825 -13.66 7.20 -15.41
N LYS A 826 -13.93 5.94 -15.78
CA LYS A 826 -13.01 4.81 -15.49
C LYS A 826 -11.75 4.87 -16.34
N THR A 827 -11.89 5.24 -17.61
CA THR A 827 -10.77 5.38 -18.54
C THR A 827 -10.12 6.74 -18.42
N LEU A 828 -8.84 6.79 -18.03
CA LEU A 828 -8.03 8.00 -18.23
C LEU A 828 -8.00 8.32 -19.72
N LYS A 829 -8.50 9.50 -20.11
CA LYS A 829 -8.30 10.05 -21.46
C LYS A 829 -6.81 10.37 -21.63
N SER A 830 -6.01 9.35 -21.92
CA SER A 830 -4.58 9.50 -22.09
C SER A 830 -4.28 10.00 -23.50
N ALA A 831 -3.62 11.15 -23.60
CA ALA A 831 -2.85 11.53 -24.79
C ALA A 831 -1.44 10.91 -24.76
N VAL A 832 -1.16 9.98 -23.82
CA VAL A 832 0.14 9.32 -23.66
C VAL A 832 -0.10 7.88 -23.23
N GLN A 833 0.32 6.93 -24.07
CA GLN A 833 0.21 5.49 -23.83
C GLN A 833 0.71 5.09 -22.42
N PRO A 834 -0.02 4.22 -21.69
CA PRO A 834 0.50 3.60 -20.48
C PRO A 834 1.74 2.76 -20.83
N ARG A 835 2.85 2.94 -20.11
CA ARG A 835 3.94 1.96 -20.11
C ARG A 835 3.40 0.68 -19.49
N ALA A 836 3.23 -0.35 -20.33
CA ALA A 836 2.67 -1.65 -19.96
C ALA A 836 3.20 -2.16 -18.61
N MET A 837 2.29 -2.35 -17.66
CA MET A 837 2.52 -3.20 -16.50
C MET A 837 2.58 -4.65 -17.01
N VAL A 838 3.79 -5.15 -17.28
CA VAL A 838 3.98 -6.58 -17.48
C VAL A 838 3.92 -7.24 -16.10
N ASN A 839 2.77 -7.86 -15.82
CA ASN A 839 2.61 -8.88 -14.80
C ASN A 839 3.59 -10.01 -15.12
N ASN A 840 4.64 -10.14 -14.33
CA ASN A 840 5.41 -11.38 -14.26
C ASN A 840 5.21 -11.95 -12.85
N ALA A 841 4.45 -13.05 -12.81
CA ALA A 841 4.40 -14.00 -11.71
C ALA A 841 5.80 -14.54 -11.35
#